data_AF-A0A920WKQ7-F1
#
_entry.id   AF-A0A920WKQ7-F1
#
_cell.length_a   1.000
_cell.length_b   1.000
_cell.length_c   1.000
_cell.angle_alpha   90.00
_cell.angle_beta   90.00
_cell.angle_gamma   90.00
#
_symmetry.space_group_name_H-M   'P 1'
#
loop_
_entity.id
_entity.type
_entity.pdbx_description
1 polymer ?
#
loop_
_entity_poly.entity_id
_entity_poly.type
_entity_poly.pdbx_seq_one_letter_code
_entity_poly.pdbx_strand_id
1 'polypeptide(L)'
;MTLLYWQAASTLNPYLSGGWKDRDAGSVILEPLAEFDDQGVLVPALATEIPTVANGGVAEDLKSITWQLLEGVLWSDGTPLTSDDVVFSWEYCSHPDTGCANAGSYEGVTSVEAVDDLTITVNFAEATPFPYVPFVSNSLPVIQRAQFGNCVGAASAECTDQNFAPIGTGPFKIESFTTNDTAVYVINENYRGVPEGKPYFGRVVIKGGGDAPATARSVLELGESDYAWNLQVEPEILAAMVAAGKGTVVSAFSTMVERIMVNQTNPDPALGDDRSEYMDGGNPHPFLTDPVVGRALSIAIDRQTLVDVGYGDAGRPTCNVWPAPPAQNSTANDECLTQDIDLANQLLDDAGYADTDGDGVRESPDGVPLKILYQTSTNTVRQATQELIKQDWAKIGVETELRNIDASVFFGGDPASPDTYGKFYADIEMYTNGAAGVDSQSYMGSWTTPNISGKDTNWQGSNVQRFQSDEYDTLHAELTQTADMDRRNEITIQLNDLVVGNYSIIPLIHRGSVSAHANSLTGVKLNPWDAELWNIGDWARGTADPEPAPEPEEVSSGAGEGGTVTLLYWQAASTLNPYLSGGWKDRDAGSVILEPLAEFDDQGVLVPALATEIPTVANGGVAEDLKSITWQLLEGVLWSDGTPLTSDDVVFSWEYCSHPDTGCANAGSYEGVTSVEAVDDLTITVNFAEATPFPYVPFVSNSLPVIQRAQFGNCVGAASAECTDQNFAPIGTGPFKIESFTTNDTAVYVINENYRGVPEGEPYFGRVVIKGGGDAPATARSVLELGESDYAWNLQVEPEILAAMVAAGKGTVVSAFSTMVERIMVNQTNPDPALGDDRSEYMDGGNPHPFLTDPVVGRALSIAIDRQTLVDVGYGDAGRPTCNVWPAPPAQNSTANDECLTQDIDLANQLLDDAGYADTDGDGVRESPDGVPLKILYQTSTNTVRQATQELIKQDWAKIGVETELRNIDASVFFGGDPASPDTYGKFYADIEMYTNGAAGVDSQSYMGSWTTPNISGKDTNWQGSNVQRFQSDEYDTLHAELTQTADMDRRNEITIQLNDLVVGNYSIIPLIHRGSVSAHANSLTGVKLNPWDAELWNIGEWARN
;
A
#
# COMPACT_ATOMS: atom_id res chain seq x y z
N MET A 1 -26.81 7.96 -9.60
CA MET A 1 -26.09 6.74 -9.24
C MET A 1 -24.61 7.02 -9.31
N THR A 2 -23.84 6.55 -8.34
CA THR A 2 -22.39 6.72 -8.26
C THR A 2 -21.71 5.36 -8.35
N LEU A 3 -20.83 5.21 -9.34
CA LEU A 3 -20.02 4.03 -9.61
C LEU A 3 -18.57 4.40 -9.28
N LEU A 4 -17.91 3.60 -8.44
CA LEU A 4 -16.52 3.82 -8.07
C LEU A 4 -15.59 2.88 -8.83
N TYR A 5 -14.59 3.46 -9.47
CA TYR A 5 -13.54 2.76 -10.20
C TYR A 5 -12.22 3.07 -9.53
N TRP A 6 -11.52 2.07 -9.00
CA TRP A 6 -10.19 2.31 -8.44
C TRP A 6 -9.17 2.77 -9.52
N GLN A 7 -9.44 2.49 -10.80
CA GLN A 7 -8.71 3.08 -11.94
C GLN A 7 -9.61 4.03 -12.74
N ALA A 8 -9.21 5.30 -12.83
CA ALA A 8 -9.99 6.30 -13.55
C ALA A 8 -9.90 6.18 -15.08
N ALA A 9 -11.00 6.43 -15.78
CA ALA A 9 -11.02 6.44 -17.24
C ALA A 9 -10.19 7.60 -17.82
N SER A 10 -9.40 7.32 -18.86
CA SER A 10 -8.54 8.26 -19.57
C SER A 10 -9.12 8.75 -20.90
N THR A 11 -10.04 7.98 -21.48
CA THR A 11 -10.74 8.30 -22.73
C THR A 11 -12.10 7.58 -22.74
N LEU A 12 -13.05 8.09 -23.50
CA LEU A 12 -14.34 7.44 -23.75
C LEU A 12 -14.43 6.85 -25.16
N ASN A 13 -13.33 6.84 -25.91
CA ASN A 13 -13.21 6.19 -27.22
C ASN A 13 -12.49 4.83 -27.09
N PRO A 14 -13.21 3.69 -27.16
CA PRO A 14 -12.64 2.36 -27.01
C PRO A 14 -11.60 1.99 -28.08
N TYR A 15 -11.61 2.65 -29.24
CA TYR A 15 -10.63 2.41 -30.29
C TYR A 15 -9.23 2.94 -29.96
N LEU A 16 -9.10 3.86 -29.00
CA LEU A 16 -7.81 4.45 -28.60
C LEU A 16 -7.29 3.89 -27.26
N SER A 17 -7.97 2.90 -26.67
CA SER A 17 -7.55 2.30 -25.39
C SER A 17 -7.64 0.77 -25.36
N GLY A 18 -6.58 0.15 -24.86
CA GLY A 18 -6.53 -1.26 -24.50
C GLY A 18 -7.19 -1.60 -23.15
N GLY A 19 -7.45 -0.59 -22.31
CA GLY A 19 -7.82 -0.79 -20.91
C GLY A 19 -9.32 -1.01 -20.68
N TRP A 20 -9.65 -2.00 -19.85
CA TRP A 20 -11.04 -2.31 -19.46
C TRP A 20 -11.78 -1.11 -18.88
N LYS A 21 -11.14 -0.30 -18.03
CA LYS A 21 -11.73 0.90 -17.42
C LYS A 21 -12.29 1.90 -18.45
N ASP A 22 -11.60 2.07 -19.59
CA ASP A 22 -11.99 3.03 -20.62
C ASP A 22 -13.10 2.46 -21.51
N ARG A 23 -13.01 1.17 -21.85
CA ARG A 23 -14.03 0.46 -22.64
C ARG A 23 -15.36 0.38 -21.90
N ASP A 24 -15.32 0.04 -20.62
CA ASP A 24 -16.50 -0.08 -19.77
C ASP A 24 -17.16 1.29 -19.56
N ALA A 25 -16.39 2.35 -19.29
CA ALA A 25 -16.90 3.72 -19.23
C ALA A 25 -17.47 4.23 -20.57
N GLY A 26 -16.89 3.83 -21.71
CA GLY A 26 -17.39 4.13 -23.04
C GLY A 26 -18.67 3.37 -23.42
N SER A 27 -18.83 2.14 -22.92
CA SER A 27 -19.98 1.26 -23.21
C SER A 27 -21.33 1.82 -22.76
N VAL A 28 -21.31 2.75 -21.80
CA VAL A 28 -22.50 3.47 -21.33
C VAL A 28 -23.09 4.39 -22.42
N ILE A 29 -22.26 4.77 -23.39
CA ILE A 29 -22.59 5.70 -24.49
C ILE A 29 -22.67 4.97 -25.83
N LEU A 30 -21.67 4.13 -26.14
CA LEU A 30 -21.46 3.54 -27.45
C LEU A 30 -21.86 2.06 -27.45
N GLU A 31 -22.53 1.62 -28.52
CA GLU A 31 -23.05 0.24 -28.63
C GLU A 31 -22.46 -0.47 -29.86
N PRO A 32 -22.18 -1.79 -29.76
CA PRO A 32 -21.77 -2.62 -30.89
C PRO A 32 -22.97 -3.13 -31.70
N LEU A 33 -22.71 -3.84 -32.81
CA LEU A 33 -23.77 -4.55 -33.55
C LEU A 33 -24.33 -5.73 -32.75
N ALA A 34 -23.46 -6.43 -32.04
CA ALA A 34 -23.79 -7.52 -31.12
C ALA A 34 -22.82 -7.57 -29.95
N GLU A 35 -23.21 -8.24 -28.87
CA GLU A 35 -22.44 -8.40 -27.64
C GLU A 35 -22.60 -9.81 -27.09
N PHE A 36 -21.71 -10.25 -26.21
CA PHE A 36 -21.89 -11.51 -25.48
C PHE A 36 -22.70 -11.25 -24.21
N ASP A 37 -23.68 -12.10 -23.90
CA ASP A 37 -24.41 -12.03 -22.64
C ASP A 37 -23.57 -12.58 -21.45
N ASP A 38 -24.14 -12.54 -20.24
CA ASP A 38 -23.48 -13.01 -19.02
C ASP A 38 -23.14 -14.53 -19.01
N GLN A 39 -23.62 -15.29 -20.00
CA GLN A 39 -23.28 -16.71 -20.22
C GLN A 39 -22.33 -16.92 -21.42
N GLY A 40 -21.88 -15.86 -22.08
CA GLY A 40 -21.02 -15.95 -23.26
C GLY A 40 -21.78 -16.28 -24.54
N VAL A 41 -23.10 -16.09 -24.57
CA VAL A 41 -23.92 -16.28 -25.78
C VAL A 41 -23.97 -14.97 -26.55
N LEU A 42 -23.69 -15.02 -27.85
CA LEU A 42 -23.77 -13.85 -28.72
C LEU A 42 -25.23 -13.42 -28.92
N VAL A 43 -25.55 -12.16 -28.60
CA VAL A 43 -26.88 -11.55 -28.67
C VAL A 43 -26.85 -10.23 -29.46
N PRO A 44 -27.92 -9.90 -30.20
CA PRO A 44 -27.95 -8.67 -30.99
C PRO A 44 -28.09 -7.42 -30.11
N ALA A 45 -27.37 -6.35 -30.46
CA ALA A 45 -27.42 -5.04 -29.79
C ALA A 45 -27.99 -3.96 -30.71
N LEU A 46 -27.21 -3.46 -31.68
CA LEU A 46 -27.69 -2.58 -32.76
C LEU A 46 -28.19 -3.35 -33.99
N ALA A 47 -27.92 -4.65 -34.07
CA ALA A 47 -28.44 -5.53 -35.11
C ALA A 47 -29.86 -6.03 -34.78
N THR A 48 -30.63 -6.43 -35.80
CA THR A 48 -31.96 -7.05 -35.61
C THR A 48 -31.89 -8.51 -35.15
N GLU A 49 -30.85 -9.24 -35.59
CA GLU A 49 -30.58 -10.63 -35.25
C GLU A 49 -29.10 -10.96 -35.49
N ILE A 50 -28.61 -12.08 -34.93
CA ILE A 50 -27.26 -12.57 -35.22
C ILE A 50 -27.25 -13.24 -36.62
N PRO A 51 -26.37 -12.81 -37.55
CA PRO A 51 -26.23 -13.45 -38.85
C PRO A 51 -25.77 -14.89 -38.69
N THR A 52 -26.31 -15.80 -39.50
CA THR A 52 -25.89 -17.20 -39.56
C THR A 52 -25.98 -17.68 -41.01
N VAL A 53 -25.37 -18.83 -41.30
CA VAL A 53 -25.58 -19.48 -42.60
C VAL A 53 -27.07 -19.87 -42.77
N ALA A 54 -27.74 -20.24 -41.67
CA ALA A 54 -29.12 -20.71 -41.70
C ALA A 54 -30.15 -19.60 -42.01
N ASN A 55 -29.94 -18.37 -41.52
CA ASN A 55 -30.79 -17.21 -41.86
C ASN A 55 -30.26 -16.42 -43.07
N GLY A 56 -29.16 -16.87 -43.69
CA GLY A 56 -28.56 -16.26 -44.89
C GLY A 56 -27.73 -15.00 -44.60
N GLY A 57 -27.50 -14.67 -43.33
CA GLY A 57 -26.65 -13.55 -42.92
C GLY A 57 -25.16 -13.86 -42.98
N VAL A 58 -24.73 -15.11 -43.00
CA VAL A 58 -23.34 -15.53 -43.29
C VAL A 58 -23.34 -16.30 -44.60
N ALA A 59 -22.44 -15.97 -45.52
CA ALA A 59 -22.32 -16.67 -46.79
C ALA A 59 -21.86 -18.13 -46.60
N GLU A 60 -22.34 -19.05 -47.46
CA GLU A 60 -21.97 -20.47 -47.39
C GLU A 60 -20.46 -20.73 -47.57
N ASP A 61 -19.74 -19.82 -48.24
CA ASP A 61 -18.29 -19.86 -48.41
C ASP A 61 -17.52 -19.20 -47.25
N LEU A 62 -18.25 -18.65 -46.27
CA LEU A 62 -17.72 -17.96 -45.09
C LEU A 62 -16.86 -16.73 -45.43
N LYS A 63 -17.00 -16.17 -46.64
CA LYS A 63 -16.26 -14.99 -47.07
C LYS A 63 -17.02 -13.68 -46.88
N SER A 64 -18.26 -13.72 -46.41
CA SER A 64 -18.96 -12.50 -45.99
C SER A 64 -19.99 -12.74 -44.89
N ILE A 65 -20.23 -11.68 -44.12
CA ILE A 65 -21.29 -11.57 -43.12
C ILE A 65 -22.09 -10.28 -43.37
N THR A 66 -23.40 -10.39 -43.43
CA THR A 66 -24.35 -9.31 -43.65
C THR A 66 -25.13 -9.06 -42.38
N TRP A 67 -25.11 -7.81 -41.90
CA TRP A 67 -25.82 -7.38 -40.71
C TRP A 67 -26.98 -6.45 -41.09
N GLN A 68 -28.15 -6.69 -40.48
CA GLN A 68 -29.27 -5.76 -40.49
C GLN A 68 -29.28 -4.93 -39.23
N LEU A 69 -29.31 -3.60 -39.38
CA LEU A 69 -29.41 -2.63 -38.30
C LEU A 69 -30.86 -2.46 -37.86
N LEU A 70 -31.06 -2.14 -36.58
CA LEU A 70 -32.34 -1.74 -36.04
C LEU A 70 -32.86 -0.47 -36.72
N GLU A 71 -34.13 -0.49 -37.15
CA GLU A 71 -34.77 0.69 -37.73
C GLU A 71 -35.07 1.75 -36.65
N GLY A 72 -34.79 3.02 -36.97
CA GLY A 72 -35.19 4.15 -36.14
C GLY A 72 -34.30 4.40 -34.91
N VAL A 73 -33.13 3.78 -34.84
CA VAL A 73 -32.12 4.12 -33.82
C VAL A 73 -31.57 5.52 -34.08
N LEU A 74 -31.51 6.32 -33.01
CA LEU A 74 -31.03 7.69 -33.05
C LEU A 74 -29.78 7.83 -32.19
N TRP A 75 -28.82 8.60 -32.70
CA TRP A 75 -27.72 9.15 -31.92
C TRP A 75 -28.23 10.14 -30.86
N SER A 76 -27.43 10.41 -29.84
CA SER A 76 -27.79 11.35 -28.76
C SER A 76 -28.00 12.80 -29.23
N ASP A 77 -27.56 13.15 -30.44
CA ASP A 77 -27.83 14.45 -31.09
C ASP A 77 -29.14 14.49 -31.91
N GLY A 78 -29.84 13.34 -32.01
CA GLY A 78 -31.10 13.18 -32.73
C GLY A 78 -30.96 12.81 -34.21
N THR A 79 -29.74 12.61 -34.72
CA THR A 79 -29.51 12.11 -36.07
C THR A 79 -29.72 10.59 -36.14
N PRO A 80 -30.14 10.03 -37.28
CA PRO A 80 -30.30 8.58 -37.42
C PRO A 80 -28.95 7.86 -37.50
N LEU A 81 -28.85 6.71 -36.82
CA LEU A 81 -27.80 5.72 -37.09
C LEU A 81 -28.04 5.10 -38.47
N THR A 82 -26.99 5.02 -39.30
CA THR A 82 -27.08 4.34 -40.61
C THR A 82 -25.88 3.44 -40.86
N SER A 83 -25.98 2.60 -41.90
CA SER A 83 -24.88 1.79 -42.43
C SER A 83 -23.59 2.56 -42.68
N ASP A 84 -23.68 3.86 -43.03
CA ASP A 84 -22.49 4.69 -43.25
C ASP A 84 -21.66 4.89 -41.97
N ASP A 85 -22.29 4.88 -40.79
CA ASP A 85 -21.58 4.97 -39.50
C ASP A 85 -20.80 3.68 -39.20
N VAL A 86 -21.38 2.53 -39.54
CA VAL A 86 -20.73 1.22 -39.37
C VAL A 86 -19.55 1.07 -40.33
N VAL A 87 -19.74 1.42 -41.61
CA VAL A 87 -18.65 1.46 -42.60
C VAL A 87 -17.53 2.37 -42.10
N PHE A 88 -17.88 3.57 -41.64
CA PHE A 88 -16.91 4.53 -41.12
C PHE A 88 -16.15 4.00 -39.89
N SER A 89 -16.81 3.27 -39.00
CA SER A 89 -16.14 2.72 -37.80
C SER A 89 -15.01 1.74 -38.18
N TRP A 90 -15.21 0.93 -39.23
CA TRP A 90 -14.15 0.10 -39.81
C TRP A 90 -13.07 0.93 -40.50
N GLU A 91 -13.44 1.93 -41.30
CA GLU A 91 -12.48 2.83 -41.95
C GLU A 91 -11.59 3.55 -40.93
N TYR A 92 -12.19 4.00 -39.82
CA TYR A 92 -11.50 4.66 -38.72
C TYR A 92 -10.43 3.76 -38.10
N CYS A 93 -10.82 2.55 -37.66
CA CYS A 93 -9.89 1.65 -36.96
C CYS A 93 -8.87 0.99 -37.90
N SER A 94 -9.24 0.74 -39.16
CA SER A 94 -8.35 0.10 -40.15
C SER A 94 -7.37 1.06 -40.79
N HIS A 95 -7.51 2.37 -40.58
CA HIS A 95 -6.55 3.33 -41.10
C HIS A 95 -5.20 3.18 -40.35
N PRO A 96 -4.07 3.00 -41.07
CA PRO A 96 -2.79 2.64 -40.46
C PRO A 96 -2.28 3.67 -39.44
N ASP A 97 -2.57 4.94 -39.66
CA ASP A 97 -2.11 6.04 -38.79
C ASP A 97 -3.08 6.36 -37.63
N THR A 98 -4.23 5.69 -37.50
CA THR A 98 -5.18 5.97 -36.39
C THR A 98 -4.64 5.47 -35.05
N GLY A 99 -3.75 4.47 -35.05
CA GLY A 99 -3.27 3.85 -33.82
C GLY A 99 -4.38 3.10 -33.06
N CYS A 100 -5.31 2.46 -33.79
CA CYS A 100 -6.42 1.73 -33.20
C CYS A 100 -5.92 0.56 -32.33
N ALA A 101 -6.27 0.55 -31.05
CA ALA A 101 -5.84 -0.46 -30.08
C ALA A 101 -6.33 -1.88 -30.43
N ASN A 102 -7.45 -1.98 -31.17
CA ASN A 102 -8.06 -3.25 -31.58
C ASN A 102 -8.02 -3.46 -33.10
N ALA A 103 -7.05 -2.88 -33.82
CA ALA A 103 -6.95 -3.02 -35.28
C ALA A 103 -6.90 -4.50 -35.73
N GLY A 104 -6.26 -5.37 -34.94
CA GLY A 104 -6.19 -6.82 -35.20
C GLY A 104 -7.56 -7.51 -35.25
N SER A 105 -8.59 -6.94 -34.62
CA SER A 105 -9.95 -7.48 -34.69
C SER A 105 -10.61 -7.34 -36.07
N TYR A 106 -10.06 -6.50 -36.95
CA TYR A 106 -10.47 -6.37 -38.36
C TYR A 106 -9.50 -7.07 -39.33
N GLU A 107 -8.54 -7.86 -38.82
CA GLU A 107 -7.62 -8.61 -39.66
C GLU A 107 -8.40 -9.56 -40.60
N GLY A 108 -8.00 -9.60 -41.88
CA GLY A 108 -8.68 -10.39 -42.90
C GLY A 108 -9.92 -9.73 -43.53
N VAL A 109 -10.43 -8.63 -42.98
CA VAL A 109 -11.51 -7.85 -43.60
C VAL A 109 -10.97 -7.07 -44.81
N THR A 110 -11.66 -7.19 -45.95
CA THR A 110 -11.28 -6.56 -47.23
C THR A 110 -12.15 -5.36 -47.60
N SER A 111 -13.44 -5.40 -47.27
CA SER A 111 -14.35 -4.26 -47.39
C SER A 111 -15.51 -4.38 -46.41
N VAL A 112 -16.05 -3.23 -45.99
CA VAL A 112 -17.36 -3.10 -45.35
C VAL A 112 -18.21 -2.21 -46.26
N GLU A 113 -19.33 -2.73 -46.75
CA GLU A 113 -20.16 -2.08 -47.76
C GLU A 113 -21.56 -1.80 -47.23
N ALA A 114 -22.01 -0.55 -47.32
CA ALA A 114 -23.41 -0.19 -47.13
C ALA A 114 -24.22 -0.62 -48.36
N VAL A 115 -25.11 -1.59 -48.20
CA VAL A 115 -26.03 -2.04 -49.27
C VAL A 115 -27.20 -1.05 -49.38
N ASP A 116 -27.69 -0.60 -48.23
CA ASP A 116 -28.64 0.50 -48.03
C ASP A 116 -28.45 1.08 -46.61
N ASP A 117 -29.31 2.02 -46.20
CA ASP A 117 -29.17 2.77 -44.93
C ASP A 117 -29.18 1.88 -43.67
N LEU A 118 -29.68 0.64 -43.73
CA LEU A 118 -29.80 -0.27 -42.57
C LEU A 118 -29.19 -1.65 -42.81
N THR A 119 -28.45 -1.83 -43.91
CA THR A 119 -27.85 -3.10 -44.30
C THR A 119 -26.36 -2.91 -44.62
N ILE A 120 -25.48 -3.63 -43.91
CA ILE A 120 -24.04 -3.68 -44.23
C ILE A 120 -23.57 -5.10 -44.53
N THR A 121 -22.58 -5.23 -45.40
CA THR A 121 -21.86 -6.50 -45.66
C THR A 121 -20.38 -6.32 -45.39
N VAL A 122 -19.83 -7.19 -44.54
CA VAL A 122 -18.39 -7.31 -44.28
C VAL A 122 -17.85 -8.44 -45.13
N ASN A 123 -16.81 -8.19 -45.92
CA ASN A 123 -16.18 -9.16 -46.80
C ASN A 123 -14.79 -9.54 -46.30
N PHE A 124 -14.46 -10.82 -46.31
CA PHE A 124 -13.18 -11.36 -45.86
C PHE A 124 -12.33 -11.84 -47.02
N ALA A 125 -11.00 -11.73 -46.89
CA ALA A 125 -10.05 -12.20 -47.90
C ALA A 125 -10.15 -13.72 -48.10
N GLU A 126 -10.27 -14.44 -46.99
CA GLU A 126 -10.41 -15.89 -46.94
C GLU A 126 -11.65 -16.32 -46.17
N ALA A 127 -12.01 -17.60 -46.34
CA ALA A 127 -13.09 -18.19 -45.56
C ALA A 127 -12.77 -17.99 -44.07
N THR A 128 -13.68 -17.35 -43.35
CA THR A 128 -13.50 -16.96 -41.94
C THR A 128 -14.48 -17.75 -41.10
N PRO A 129 -14.06 -18.86 -40.47
CA PRO A 129 -14.97 -19.78 -39.80
C PRO A 129 -15.71 -19.19 -38.59
N PHE A 130 -15.14 -18.17 -37.95
CA PHE A 130 -15.77 -17.38 -36.91
C PHE A 130 -15.84 -15.90 -37.33
N PRO A 131 -16.82 -15.50 -38.16
CA PRO A 131 -16.87 -14.16 -38.77
C PRO A 131 -17.45 -13.07 -37.85
N TYR A 132 -17.58 -13.35 -36.55
CA TYR A 132 -18.29 -12.49 -35.58
C TYR A 132 -17.36 -11.57 -34.79
N VAL A 133 -16.07 -11.48 -35.11
CA VAL A 133 -15.16 -10.56 -34.41
C VAL A 133 -15.45 -9.08 -34.77
N PRO A 134 -15.61 -8.69 -36.05
CA PRO A 134 -15.86 -7.29 -36.40
C PRO A 134 -17.17 -6.75 -35.81
N PHE A 135 -17.10 -5.58 -35.16
CA PHE A 135 -18.23 -4.84 -34.57
C PHE A 135 -18.98 -5.54 -33.43
N VAL A 136 -18.34 -6.51 -32.78
CA VAL A 136 -18.89 -7.21 -31.62
C VAL A 136 -18.11 -6.82 -30.36
N SER A 137 -18.83 -6.70 -29.23
CA SER A 137 -18.34 -6.25 -27.93
C SER A 137 -18.04 -4.75 -27.79
N ASN A 138 -18.02 -4.28 -26.54
CA ASN A 138 -17.64 -2.91 -26.13
C ASN A 138 -16.26 -2.44 -26.64
N SER A 139 -15.44 -3.36 -27.14
CA SER A 139 -14.13 -3.08 -27.70
C SER A 139 -14.19 -2.58 -29.16
N LEU A 140 -15.30 -2.80 -29.86
CA LEU A 140 -15.52 -2.45 -31.27
C LEU A 140 -16.90 -1.80 -31.51
N PRO A 141 -17.30 -0.76 -30.73
CA PRO A 141 -18.60 -0.16 -30.88
C PRO A 141 -18.71 0.69 -32.16
N VAL A 142 -19.93 0.96 -32.61
CA VAL A 142 -20.16 1.86 -33.74
C VAL A 142 -19.96 3.32 -33.29
N ILE A 143 -19.18 4.10 -34.05
CA ILE A 143 -18.95 5.54 -33.83
C ILE A 143 -19.60 6.37 -34.94
N GLN A 144 -20.09 7.56 -34.57
CA GLN A 144 -20.80 8.43 -35.51
C GLN A 144 -19.85 9.06 -36.54
N ARG A 145 -20.11 8.81 -37.82
CA ARG A 145 -19.31 9.36 -38.94
C ARG A 145 -19.30 10.88 -38.95
N ALA A 146 -20.42 11.51 -38.65
CA ALA A 146 -20.55 12.96 -38.66
C ALA A 146 -19.64 13.65 -37.63
N GLN A 147 -19.47 13.06 -36.45
CA GLN A 147 -18.60 13.57 -35.40
C GLN A 147 -17.12 13.31 -35.71
N PHE A 148 -16.78 12.09 -36.13
CA PHE A 148 -15.40 11.63 -36.24
C PHE A 148 -14.81 11.75 -37.66
N GLY A 149 -15.55 12.22 -38.66
CA GLY A 149 -15.10 12.25 -40.06
C GLY A 149 -13.79 13.02 -40.32
N ASN A 150 -13.42 13.96 -39.45
CA ASN A 150 -12.14 14.69 -39.52
C ASN A 150 -11.07 14.15 -38.55
N CYS A 151 -11.34 13.04 -37.87
CA CYS A 151 -10.55 12.46 -36.79
C CYS A 151 -9.93 11.11 -37.18
N VAL A 152 -9.59 10.92 -38.46
CA VAL A 152 -9.04 9.65 -38.97
C VAL A 152 -7.53 9.78 -39.19
N GLY A 153 -6.80 8.68 -39.05
CA GLY A 153 -5.34 8.67 -39.19
C GLY A 153 -4.67 9.44 -38.07
N ALA A 154 -3.57 10.12 -38.37
CA ALA A 154 -2.79 10.86 -37.36
C ALA A 154 -3.61 11.91 -36.59
N ALA A 155 -4.72 12.41 -37.16
CA ALA A 155 -5.60 13.38 -36.50
C ALA A 155 -6.45 12.79 -35.36
N SER A 156 -6.61 11.46 -35.32
CA SER A 156 -7.44 10.76 -34.31
C SER A 156 -7.01 11.05 -32.87
N ALA A 157 -5.72 11.06 -32.60
CA ALA A 157 -5.15 11.33 -31.29
C ALA A 157 -5.35 12.79 -30.84
N GLU A 158 -5.50 13.72 -31.79
CA GLU A 158 -5.68 15.15 -31.52
C GLU A 158 -7.16 15.54 -31.32
N CYS A 159 -8.10 14.67 -31.71
CA CYS A 159 -9.55 14.88 -31.58
C CYS A 159 -10.08 14.70 -30.15
N THR A 160 -9.52 15.48 -29.22
CA THR A 160 -9.80 15.40 -27.78
C THR A 160 -11.29 15.56 -27.48
N ASP A 161 -11.96 16.54 -28.10
CA ASP A 161 -13.39 16.81 -27.87
C ASP A 161 -14.25 15.59 -28.23
N GLN A 162 -13.97 14.94 -29.36
CA GLN A 162 -14.70 13.75 -29.81
C GLN A 162 -14.37 12.52 -28.96
N ASN A 163 -13.10 12.35 -28.60
CA ASN A 163 -12.64 11.22 -27.77
C ASN A 163 -13.17 11.30 -26.33
N PHE A 164 -13.42 12.50 -25.82
CA PHE A 164 -13.89 12.75 -24.45
C PHE A 164 -15.40 12.99 -24.38
N ALA A 165 -16.06 13.25 -25.51
CA ALA A 165 -17.50 13.40 -25.59
C ALA A 165 -18.10 12.72 -26.83
N PRO A 166 -17.98 11.38 -26.96
CA PRO A 166 -18.55 10.68 -28.10
C PRO A 166 -20.08 10.80 -28.12
N ILE A 167 -20.65 10.97 -29.31
CA ILE A 167 -22.08 10.89 -29.56
C ILE A 167 -22.45 9.42 -29.72
N GLY A 168 -23.40 8.95 -28.93
CA GLY A 168 -23.71 7.53 -28.81
C GLY A 168 -25.19 7.20 -28.94
N THR A 169 -25.50 5.90 -29.06
CA THR A 169 -26.86 5.35 -29.12
C THR A 169 -27.30 4.72 -27.80
N GLY A 170 -26.38 4.58 -26.83
CA GLY A 170 -26.59 3.94 -25.53
C GLY A 170 -27.50 4.72 -24.57
N PRO A 171 -27.74 4.17 -23.37
CA PRO A 171 -28.71 4.70 -22.40
C PRO A 171 -28.36 6.10 -21.85
N PHE A 172 -27.09 6.48 -21.88
CA PHE A 172 -26.65 7.79 -21.41
C PHE A 172 -25.75 8.50 -22.44
N LYS A 173 -25.67 9.81 -22.30
CA LYS A 173 -24.71 10.68 -22.99
C LYS A 173 -23.84 11.39 -21.96
N ILE A 174 -22.64 11.77 -22.34
CA ILE A 174 -21.70 12.45 -21.45
C ILE A 174 -22.12 13.92 -21.22
N GLU A 175 -22.10 14.35 -19.96
CA GLU A 175 -22.27 15.74 -19.52
C GLU A 175 -20.90 16.42 -19.33
N SER A 176 -19.96 15.72 -18.66
CA SER A 176 -18.59 16.20 -18.47
C SER A 176 -17.63 15.03 -18.28
N PHE A 177 -16.40 15.16 -18.79
CA PHE A 177 -15.33 14.20 -18.61
C PHE A 177 -14.05 14.92 -18.17
N THR A 178 -13.49 14.47 -17.05
CA THR A 178 -12.17 14.87 -16.56
C THR A 178 -11.28 13.65 -16.61
N THR A 179 -10.27 13.69 -17.50
CA THR A 179 -9.31 12.61 -17.72
C THR A 179 -8.68 12.16 -16.40
N ASN A 180 -8.66 10.85 -16.19
CA ASN A 180 -8.11 10.22 -14.99
C ASN A 180 -8.78 10.66 -13.67
N ASP A 181 -10.02 11.14 -13.74
CA ASP A 181 -10.78 11.55 -12.57
C ASP A 181 -12.25 11.12 -12.67
N THR A 182 -13.10 11.88 -13.38
CA THR A 182 -14.55 11.72 -13.28
C THR A 182 -15.21 11.76 -14.66
N ALA A 183 -16.14 10.83 -14.91
CA ALA A 183 -17.06 10.86 -16.04
C ALA A 183 -18.49 11.01 -15.53
N VAL A 184 -19.18 12.06 -15.98
CA VAL A 184 -20.55 12.37 -15.58
C VAL A 184 -21.46 12.19 -16.78
N TYR A 185 -22.48 11.35 -16.65
CA TYR A 185 -23.42 11.02 -17.69
C TYR A 185 -24.84 11.43 -17.30
N VAL A 186 -25.62 11.84 -18.29
CA VAL A 186 -27.05 12.15 -18.19
C VAL A 186 -27.82 11.31 -19.19
N ILE A 187 -29.14 11.17 -18.98
CA ILE A 187 -29.99 10.36 -19.87
C ILE A 187 -29.80 10.78 -21.33
N ASN A 188 -29.64 9.79 -22.21
CA ASN A 188 -29.85 9.98 -23.64
C ASN A 188 -31.36 9.92 -23.90
N GLU A 189 -31.99 11.07 -24.14
CA GLU A 189 -33.45 11.15 -24.33
C GLU A 189 -33.92 10.46 -25.62
N ASN A 190 -32.99 10.14 -26.53
CA ASN A 190 -33.23 9.40 -27.76
C ASN A 190 -32.99 7.89 -27.60
N TYR A 191 -32.58 7.41 -26.42
CA TYR A 191 -32.35 5.99 -26.18
C TYR A 191 -33.64 5.18 -26.37
N ARG A 192 -33.54 4.05 -27.07
CA ARG A 192 -34.68 3.19 -27.42
C ARG A 192 -35.46 2.64 -26.22
N GLY A 193 -34.85 2.60 -25.04
CA GLY A 193 -35.52 2.21 -23.78
C GLY A 193 -36.37 3.30 -23.13
N VAL A 194 -36.27 4.56 -23.55
CA VAL A 194 -37.00 5.69 -22.94
C VAL A 194 -38.53 5.50 -22.97
N PRO A 195 -39.16 5.02 -24.06
CA PRO A 195 -40.59 4.70 -24.07
C PRO A 195 -41.01 3.63 -23.05
N GLU A 196 -40.08 2.77 -22.62
CA GLU A 196 -40.29 1.73 -21.61
C GLU A 196 -39.97 2.22 -20.18
N GLY A 197 -39.57 3.49 -20.03
CA GLY A 197 -39.19 4.10 -18.75
C GLY A 197 -37.73 3.85 -18.34
N LYS A 198 -36.87 3.46 -19.29
CA LYS A 198 -35.43 3.21 -19.06
C LYS A 198 -34.55 4.28 -19.72
N PRO A 199 -33.37 4.61 -19.17
CA PRO A 199 -32.82 4.11 -17.90
C PRO A 199 -33.57 4.68 -16.68
N TYR A 200 -33.52 3.98 -15.54
CA TYR A 200 -34.21 4.42 -14.32
C TYR A 200 -33.48 5.55 -13.57
N PHE A 201 -32.19 5.74 -13.81
CA PHE A 201 -31.41 6.82 -13.21
C PHE A 201 -31.30 8.02 -14.15
N GLY A 202 -31.50 9.23 -13.62
CA GLY A 202 -31.35 10.48 -14.36
C GLY A 202 -29.89 10.89 -14.65
N ARG A 203 -28.97 10.41 -13.82
CA ARG A 203 -27.55 10.79 -13.85
C ARG A 203 -26.70 9.64 -13.29
N VAL A 204 -25.60 9.35 -13.97
CA VAL A 204 -24.58 8.38 -13.57
C VAL A 204 -23.27 9.12 -13.42
N VAL A 205 -22.57 8.89 -12.32
CA VAL A 205 -21.21 9.40 -12.10
C VAL A 205 -20.30 8.20 -11.97
N ILE A 206 -19.33 8.08 -12.89
CA ILE A 206 -18.19 7.20 -12.72
C ILE A 206 -17.07 8.05 -12.12
N LYS A 207 -16.75 7.78 -10.86
CA LYS A 207 -15.64 8.42 -10.16
C LYS A 207 -14.48 7.44 -10.13
N GLY A 208 -13.39 7.87 -10.75
CA GLY A 208 -12.13 7.16 -10.83
C GLY A 208 -11.14 7.62 -9.77
N GLY A 209 -10.23 6.72 -9.41
CA GLY A 209 -9.16 6.97 -8.43
C GLY A 209 -9.45 6.31 -7.08
N GLY A 210 -8.39 6.12 -6.29
CA GLY A 210 -8.43 5.36 -5.03
C GLY A 210 -7.94 3.93 -5.19
N ASP A 211 -8.33 3.05 -4.26
CA ASP A 211 -7.95 1.64 -4.22
C ASP A 211 -9.17 0.71 -4.13
N ALA A 212 -8.98 -0.57 -4.46
CA ALA A 212 -10.06 -1.56 -4.45
C ALA A 212 -10.71 -1.75 -3.06
N PRO A 213 -9.96 -1.84 -1.94
CA PRO A 213 -10.55 -1.86 -0.60
C PRO A 213 -11.43 -0.66 -0.26
N ALA A 214 -11.02 0.57 -0.63
CA ALA A 214 -11.79 1.79 -0.38
C ALA A 214 -13.09 1.82 -1.18
N THR A 215 -13.05 1.44 -2.46
CA THR A 215 -14.26 1.36 -3.30
C THR A 215 -15.21 0.26 -2.79
N ALA A 216 -14.69 -0.91 -2.40
CA ALA A 216 -15.47 -1.98 -1.77
C ALA A 216 -16.17 -1.50 -0.49
N ARG A 217 -15.43 -0.80 0.39
CA ARG A 217 -15.96 -0.28 1.66
C ARG A 217 -17.09 0.71 1.46
N SER A 218 -16.95 1.65 0.52
CA SER A 218 -18.00 2.64 0.21
C SER A 218 -19.34 1.99 -0.15
N VAL A 219 -19.31 0.80 -0.76
CA VAL A 219 -20.50 0.07 -1.22
C VAL A 219 -21.01 -0.97 -0.23
N LEU A 220 -20.10 -1.80 0.30
CA LEU A 220 -20.42 -2.96 1.13
C LEU A 220 -20.66 -2.60 2.60
N GLU A 221 -19.93 -1.60 3.11
CA GLU A 221 -19.90 -1.23 4.53
C GLU A 221 -20.62 0.09 4.81
N LEU A 222 -20.38 1.11 3.98
CA LEU A 222 -20.93 2.46 4.19
C LEU A 222 -22.26 2.69 3.47
N GLY A 223 -22.43 2.11 2.27
CA GLY A 223 -23.60 2.33 1.43
C GLY A 223 -23.67 3.73 0.82
N GLU A 224 -22.55 4.43 0.73
CA GLU A 224 -22.41 5.79 0.17
C GLU A 224 -22.40 5.79 -1.36
N SER A 225 -21.88 4.71 -1.96
CA SER A 225 -21.85 4.50 -3.40
C SER A 225 -22.69 3.30 -3.82
N ASP A 226 -23.08 3.27 -5.09
CA ASP A 226 -24.01 2.26 -5.59
C ASP A 226 -23.31 1.00 -6.10
N TYR A 227 -22.09 1.14 -6.63
CA TYR A 227 -21.32 0.06 -7.26
C TYR A 227 -19.82 0.29 -7.12
N ALA A 228 -19.07 -0.78 -6.91
CA ALA A 228 -17.61 -0.80 -6.87
C ALA A 228 -17.09 -1.78 -7.91
N TRP A 229 -16.28 -1.27 -8.83
CA TRP A 229 -15.80 -1.99 -10.00
C TRP A 229 -14.48 -2.71 -9.73
N ASN A 230 -14.38 -3.97 -10.16
CA ASN A 230 -13.14 -4.76 -10.23
C ASN A 230 -12.37 -4.83 -8.89
N LEU A 231 -13.02 -5.36 -7.86
CA LEU A 231 -12.50 -5.54 -6.51
C LEU A 231 -11.42 -6.63 -6.46
N GLN A 232 -10.17 -6.23 -6.28
CA GLN A 232 -9.06 -7.14 -5.99
C GLN A 232 -8.72 -7.01 -4.51
N VAL A 233 -9.59 -7.58 -3.67
CA VAL A 233 -9.53 -7.50 -2.20
C VAL A 233 -9.66 -8.90 -1.64
N GLU A 234 -8.89 -9.20 -0.60
CA GLU A 234 -8.88 -10.51 0.06
C GLU A 234 -10.29 -10.91 0.56
N PRO A 235 -10.69 -12.19 0.43
CA PRO A 235 -12.05 -12.64 0.73
C PRO A 235 -12.50 -12.36 2.16
N GLU A 236 -11.60 -12.48 3.13
CA GLU A 236 -11.89 -12.22 4.54
C GLU A 236 -12.23 -10.74 4.78
N ILE A 237 -11.53 -9.83 4.11
CA ILE A 237 -11.79 -8.39 4.15
C ILE A 237 -13.16 -8.09 3.52
N LEU A 238 -13.46 -8.67 2.36
CA LEU A 238 -14.76 -8.51 1.70
C LEU A 238 -15.90 -9.09 2.54
N ALA A 239 -15.70 -10.25 3.15
CA ALA A 239 -16.69 -10.88 4.03
C ALA A 239 -16.98 -10.02 5.27
N ALA A 240 -15.95 -9.41 5.86
CA ALA A 240 -16.10 -8.46 6.96
C ALA A 240 -16.90 -7.22 6.52
N MET A 241 -16.67 -6.68 5.33
CA MET A 241 -17.44 -5.55 4.80
C MET A 241 -18.90 -5.94 4.51
N VAL A 242 -19.14 -7.11 3.92
CA VAL A 242 -20.49 -7.63 3.66
C VAL A 242 -21.29 -7.81 4.95
N ALA A 243 -20.64 -8.15 6.07
CA ALA A 243 -21.30 -8.30 7.37
C ALA A 243 -21.99 -7.02 7.87
N ALA A 244 -21.61 -5.84 7.38
CA ALA A 244 -22.29 -4.57 7.67
C ALA A 244 -23.68 -4.45 7.00
N GLY A 245 -23.99 -5.33 6.04
CA GLY A 245 -25.30 -5.47 5.43
C GLY A 245 -25.72 -4.35 4.47
N LYS A 246 -24.78 -3.51 3.99
CA LYS A 246 -25.09 -2.41 3.06
C LYS A 246 -25.01 -2.82 1.59
N GLY A 247 -24.15 -3.79 1.26
CA GLY A 247 -24.00 -4.31 -0.10
C GLY A 247 -23.75 -5.80 -0.14
N THR A 248 -23.59 -6.30 -1.36
CA THR A 248 -23.21 -7.67 -1.64
C THR A 248 -22.05 -7.69 -2.63
N VAL A 249 -21.14 -8.64 -2.45
CA VAL A 249 -20.15 -8.98 -3.46
C VAL A 249 -20.84 -9.79 -4.55
N VAL A 250 -20.45 -9.53 -5.79
CA VAL A 250 -20.86 -10.29 -6.97
C VAL A 250 -19.61 -10.73 -7.70
N SER A 251 -19.60 -11.99 -8.15
CA SER A 251 -18.53 -12.53 -8.97
C SER A 251 -19.09 -13.19 -10.22
N ALA A 252 -18.34 -13.11 -11.31
CA ALA A 252 -18.68 -13.79 -12.56
C ALA A 252 -17.42 -14.30 -13.26
N PHE A 253 -17.54 -15.43 -13.94
CA PHE A 253 -16.40 -16.18 -14.48
C PHE A 253 -16.42 -16.19 -16.00
N SER A 254 -15.32 -15.77 -16.62
CA SER A 254 -15.03 -16.00 -18.04
C SER A 254 -13.77 -16.84 -18.19
N THR A 255 -12.80 -16.45 -19.01
CA THR A 255 -11.62 -17.26 -19.37
C THR A 255 -10.38 -16.95 -18.53
N MET A 256 -10.46 -16.09 -17.51
CA MET A 256 -9.29 -15.67 -16.72
C MET A 256 -8.70 -16.79 -15.88
N VAL A 257 -7.38 -17.00 -15.99
CA VAL A 257 -6.64 -18.01 -15.24
C VAL A 257 -5.39 -17.42 -14.61
N GLU A 258 -5.25 -17.56 -13.29
CA GLU A 258 -3.96 -17.40 -12.60
C GLU A 258 -3.10 -18.64 -12.87
N ARG A 259 -1.87 -18.44 -13.32
CA ARG A 259 -0.99 -19.53 -13.75
C ARG A 259 0.48 -19.22 -13.54
N ILE A 260 1.27 -20.28 -13.43
CA ILE A 260 2.72 -20.23 -13.54
C ILE A 260 3.12 -20.55 -14.97
N MET A 261 3.99 -19.73 -15.54
CA MET A 261 4.73 -20.00 -16.76
C MET A 261 6.08 -20.62 -16.36
N VAL A 262 6.54 -21.61 -17.12
CA VAL A 262 7.76 -22.37 -16.82
C VAL A 262 8.76 -22.18 -17.95
N ASN A 263 9.93 -21.62 -17.64
CA ASN A 263 10.93 -21.30 -18.65
C ASN A 263 11.56 -22.57 -19.24
N GLN A 264 11.36 -22.81 -20.54
CA GLN A 264 11.92 -24.00 -21.21
C GLN A 264 13.38 -23.81 -21.63
N THR A 265 13.92 -22.59 -21.56
CA THR A 265 15.32 -22.27 -21.87
C THR A 265 16.11 -21.95 -20.59
N ASN A 266 17.44 -22.02 -20.65
CA ASN A 266 18.28 -21.83 -19.47
C ASN A 266 18.41 -20.34 -19.09
N PRO A 267 17.98 -19.94 -17.88
CA PRO A 267 18.07 -18.56 -17.41
C PRO A 267 19.40 -18.24 -16.69
N ASP A 268 20.42 -19.08 -16.76
CA ASP A 268 21.71 -18.84 -16.09
C ASP A 268 22.38 -17.54 -16.60
N PRO A 269 22.67 -16.56 -15.72
CA PRO A 269 23.41 -15.35 -16.07
C PRO A 269 24.77 -15.61 -16.75
N ALA A 270 25.42 -16.75 -16.50
CA ALA A 270 26.71 -17.11 -17.08
C ALA A 270 26.65 -17.30 -18.61
N LEU A 271 25.45 -17.49 -19.18
CA LEU A 271 25.24 -17.59 -20.63
C LEU A 271 25.30 -16.23 -21.33
N GLY A 272 25.34 -15.12 -20.60
CA GLY A 272 25.41 -13.78 -21.17
C GLY A 272 24.26 -13.51 -22.13
N ASP A 273 24.57 -13.20 -23.38
CA ASP A 273 23.56 -12.89 -24.40
C ASP A 273 22.70 -14.12 -24.76
N ASP A 274 23.15 -15.35 -24.52
CA ASP A 274 22.41 -16.58 -24.86
C ASP A 274 21.41 -16.98 -23.77
N ARG A 275 21.35 -16.24 -22.66
CA ARG A 275 20.41 -16.46 -21.54
C ARG A 275 18.97 -16.37 -22.00
N SER A 276 18.18 -17.38 -21.66
CA SER A 276 16.74 -17.52 -21.98
C SER A 276 16.39 -17.41 -23.48
N GLU A 277 17.38 -17.38 -24.36
CA GLU A 277 17.18 -17.30 -25.81
C GLU A 277 16.81 -18.68 -26.37
N TYR A 278 15.81 -18.70 -27.24
CA TYR A 278 15.48 -19.91 -27.99
C TYR A 278 16.58 -20.20 -29.01
N MET A 279 17.15 -21.40 -28.93
CA MET A 279 18.07 -21.93 -29.93
C MET A 279 17.58 -23.31 -30.37
N ASP A 280 17.41 -23.51 -31.67
CA ASP A 280 16.95 -24.79 -32.25
C ASP A 280 17.85 -25.95 -31.77
N GLY A 281 17.33 -26.75 -30.84
CA GLY A 281 18.04 -27.87 -30.20
C GLY A 281 19.14 -27.50 -29.19
N GLY A 282 19.20 -26.26 -28.69
CA GLY A 282 20.22 -25.77 -27.76
C GLY A 282 19.66 -25.01 -26.54
N ASN A 283 20.42 -24.99 -25.45
CA ASN A 283 20.16 -24.24 -24.21
C ASN A 283 18.85 -24.55 -23.44
N PRO A 284 18.49 -25.84 -23.24
CA PRO A 284 17.33 -26.19 -22.43
C PRO A 284 17.54 -25.83 -20.95
N HIS A 285 16.44 -25.57 -20.24
CA HIS A 285 16.49 -25.43 -18.78
C HIS A 285 17.05 -26.71 -18.14
N PRO A 286 17.96 -26.62 -17.14
CA PRO A 286 18.65 -27.78 -16.54
C PRO A 286 17.75 -28.91 -16.02
N PHE A 287 16.58 -28.61 -15.48
CA PHE A 287 15.62 -29.60 -14.97
C PHE A 287 14.14 -29.31 -15.28
N LEU A 288 13.74 -28.07 -15.60
CA LEU A 288 12.32 -27.73 -15.88
C LEU A 288 11.81 -28.19 -17.25
N THR A 289 12.69 -28.72 -18.10
CA THR A 289 12.29 -29.44 -19.34
C THR A 289 11.93 -30.90 -19.09
N ASP A 290 12.17 -31.42 -17.88
CA ASP A 290 11.76 -32.76 -17.48
C ASP A 290 10.28 -32.75 -17.01
N PRO A 291 9.37 -33.45 -17.72
CA PRO A 291 7.96 -33.49 -17.35
C PRO A 291 7.71 -34.13 -15.99
N VAL A 292 8.65 -34.93 -15.43
CA VAL A 292 8.51 -35.47 -14.07
C VAL A 292 8.59 -34.35 -13.04
N VAL A 293 9.52 -33.40 -13.22
CA VAL A 293 9.66 -32.23 -12.33
C VAL A 293 8.42 -31.35 -12.45
N GLY A 294 7.98 -31.05 -13.67
CA GLY A 294 6.77 -30.26 -13.90
C GLY A 294 5.52 -30.86 -13.25
N ARG A 295 5.34 -32.19 -13.36
CA ARG A 295 4.24 -32.90 -12.69
C ARG A 295 4.34 -32.82 -11.18
N ALA A 296 5.52 -33.07 -10.60
CA ALA A 296 5.75 -33.00 -9.16
C ALA A 296 5.46 -31.60 -8.60
N LEU A 297 5.96 -30.54 -9.26
CA LEU A 297 5.67 -29.15 -8.89
C LEU A 297 4.18 -28.84 -8.95
N SER A 298 3.46 -29.34 -9.96
CA SER A 298 2.03 -29.09 -10.11
C SER A 298 1.18 -29.77 -9.03
N ILE A 299 1.39 -31.06 -8.74
CA ILE A 299 0.56 -31.80 -7.77
C ILE A 299 0.93 -31.49 -6.31
N ALA A 300 2.09 -30.90 -6.06
CA ALA A 300 2.48 -30.44 -4.73
C ALA A 300 1.71 -29.20 -4.25
N ILE A 301 1.05 -28.47 -5.15
CA ILE A 301 0.37 -27.20 -4.83
C ILE A 301 -1.04 -27.46 -4.28
N ASP A 302 -1.35 -26.92 -3.10
CA ASP A 302 -2.72 -26.87 -2.57
C ASP A 302 -3.52 -25.71 -3.17
N ARG A 303 -4.05 -25.93 -4.38
CA ARG A 303 -4.88 -24.93 -5.10
C ARG A 303 -6.14 -24.53 -4.34
N GLN A 304 -6.69 -25.39 -3.48
CA GLN A 304 -7.86 -25.03 -2.69
C GLN A 304 -7.49 -24.02 -1.61
N THR A 305 -6.37 -24.24 -0.92
CA THR A 305 -5.83 -23.25 0.03
C THR A 305 -5.52 -21.92 -0.67
N LEU A 306 -4.98 -21.93 -1.89
CA LEU A 306 -4.77 -20.69 -2.66
C LEU A 306 -6.09 -19.94 -2.92
N VAL A 307 -7.16 -20.67 -3.27
CA VAL A 307 -8.49 -20.09 -3.46
C VAL A 307 -9.02 -19.52 -2.15
N ASP A 308 -8.99 -20.29 -1.06
CA ASP A 308 -9.56 -19.89 0.22
C ASP A 308 -8.88 -18.65 0.79
N VAL A 309 -7.55 -18.53 0.64
CA VAL A 309 -6.75 -17.40 1.12
C VAL A 309 -6.88 -16.18 0.20
N GLY A 310 -6.81 -16.38 -1.12
CA GLY A 310 -6.62 -15.26 -2.06
C GLY A 310 -7.89 -14.80 -2.80
N TYR A 311 -8.89 -15.68 -2.99
CA TYR A 311 -9.93 -15.45 -4.01
C TYR A 311 -11.37 -15.77 -3.54
N GLY A 312 -11.57 -16.65 -2.56
CA GLY A 312 -12.88 -16.97 -1.98
C GLY A 312 -13.89 -17.41 -3.05
N ASP A 313 -15.10 -16.85 -3.00
CA ASP A 313 -16.18 -17.13 -3.97
C ASP A 313 -15.84 -16.71 -5.42
N ALA A 314 -14.77 -15.96 -5.62
CA ALA A 314 -14.26 -15.56 -6.93
C ALA A 314 -13.11 -16.44 -7.44
N GLY A 315 -12.74 -17.50 -6.72
CA GLY A 315 -11.72 -18.46 -7.13
C GLY A 315 -12.30 -19.86 -7.30
N ARG A 316 -11.79 -20.59 -8.29
CA ARG A 316 -12.00 -22.04 -8.42
C ARG A 316 -10.68 -22.70 -8.77
N PRO A 317 -10.26 -23.80 -8.12
CA PRO A 317 -9.10 -24.55 -8.57
C PRO A 317 -9.28 -24.98 -10.03
N THR A 318 -8.24 -24.84 -10.86
CA THR A 318 -8.30 -25.29 -12.26
C THR A 318 -6.99 -25.93 -12.70
N CYS A 319 -7.12 -26.91 -13.59
CA CYS A 319 -6.03 -27.54 -14.33
C CYS A 319 -6.04 -27.16 -15.82
N ASN A 320 -6.73 -26.08 -16.18
CA ASN A 320 -6.92 -25.66 -17.56
C ASN A 320 -6.46 -24.20 -17.75
N VAL A 321 -5.79 -23.93 -18.87
CA VAL A 321 -5.53 -22.55 -19.34
C VAL A 321 -6.76 -21.95 -20.02
N TRP A 322 -7.76 -22.78 -20.33
CA TRP A 322 -9.03 -22.38 -20.94
C TRP A 322 -10.23 -23.06 -20.25
N PRO A 323 -10.67 -22.55 -19.08
CA PRO A 323 -11.68 -23.19 -18.25
C PRO A 323 -13.14 -22.92 -18.70
N ALA A 324 -13.35 -21.99 -19.63
CA ALA A 324 -14.68 -21.57 -20.08
C ALA A 324 -14.69 -21.26 -21.59
N PRO A 325 -15.83 -21.46 -22.30
CA PRO A 325 -17.08 -22.05 -21.82
C PRO A 325 -16.92 -23.54 -21.45
N PRO A 326 -17.81 -24.10 -20.61
CA PRO A 326 -17.68 -25.48 -20.11
C PRO A 326 -17.53 -26.56 -21.19
N ALA A 327 -18.04 -26.33 -22.40
CA ALA A 327 -17.92 -27.24 -23.54
C ALA A 327 -16.47 -27.42 -24.05
N GLN A 328 -15.56 -26.53 -23.65
CA GLN A 328 -14.16 -26.50 -24.07
C GLN A 328 -13.19 -26.85 -22.91
N ASN A 329 -13.73 -27.18 -21.74
CA ASN A 329 -12.94 -27.46 -20.55
C ASN A 329 -12.46 -28.92 -20.56
N SER A 330 -11.16 -29.16 -20.36
CA SER A 330 -10.61 -30.51 -20.28
C SER A 330 -10.71 -31.09 -18.88
N THR A 331 -10.87 -32.41 -18.80
CA THR A 331 -10.79 -33.20 -17.56
C THR A 331 -9.57 -34.13 -17.54
N ALA A 332 -8.74 -34.09 -18.60
CA ALA A 332 -7.57 -34.96 -18.71
C ALA A 332 -6.47 -34.61 -17.68
N ASN A 333 -6.47 -33.37 -17.18
CA ASN A 333 -5.43 -32.82 -16.31
C ASN A 333 -5.85 -32.69 -14.83
N ASP A 334 -7.00 -33.26 -14.45
CA ASP A 334 -7.64 -33.05 -13.14
C ASP A 334 -6.87 -33.60 -11.92
N GLU A 335 -5.77 -34.34 -12.14
CA GLU A 335 -4.87 -34.77 -11.06
C GLU A 335 -4.38 -33.58 -10.23
N CYS A 336 -4.24 -32.39 -10.83
CA CYS A 336 -3.78 -31.19 -10.15
C CYS A 336 -4.78 -30.61 -9.12
N LEU A 337 -6.05 -31.07 -9.11
CA LEU A 337 -7.09 -30.55 -8.22
C LEU A 337 -6.94 -31.06 -6.78
N THR A 338 -6.09 -32.06 -6.53
CA THR A 338 -5.83 -32.60 -5.19
C THR A 338 -4.34 -32.55 -4.92
N GLN A 339 -3.94 -31.91 -3.80
CA GLN A 339 -2.54 -31.89 -3.37
C GLN A 339 -2.09 -33.31 -3.00
N ASP A 340 -0.96 -33.76 -3.55
CA ASP A 340 -0.34 -35.05 -3.23
C ASP A 340 1.19 -34.92 -3.09
N ILE A 341 1.63 -34.56 -1.88
CA ILE A 341 3.04 -34.40 -1.52
C ILE A 341 3.79 -35.74 -1.56
N ASP A 342 3.13 -36.84 -1.20
CA ASP A 342 3.76 -38.17 -1.17
C ASP A 342 4.03 -38.65 -2.61
N LEU A 343 3.07 -38.48 -3.51
CA LEU A 343 3.25 -38.80 -4.93
C LEU A 343 4.30 -37.88 -5.58
N ALA A 344 4.31 -36.58 -5.26
CA ALA A 344 5.33 -35.67 -5.78
C ALA A 344 6.76 -36.11 -5.38
N ASN A 345 6.96 -36.45 -4.10
CA ASN A 345 8.23 -37.00 -3.61
C ASN A 345 8.58 -38.32 -4.30
N GLN A 346 7.62 -39.23 -4.45
CA GLN A 346 7.84 -40.51 -5.12
C GLN A 346 8.26 -40.32 -6.59
N LEU A 347 7.61 -39.39 -7.32
CA LEU A 347 7.95 -39.09 -8.71
C LEU A 347 9.39 -38.60 -8.85
N LEU A 348 9.81 -37.69 -7.95
CA LEU A 348 11.17 -37.17 -7.91
C LEU A 348 12.19 -38.27 -7.56
N ASP A 349 11.89 -39.12 -6.56
CA ASP A 349 12.73 -40.25 -6.17
C ASP A 349 12.91 -41.26 -7.32
N ASP A 350 11.83 -41.64 -7.98
CA ASP A 350 11.83 -42.62 -9.08
C ASP A 350 12.59 -42.09 -10.31
N ALA A 351 12.63 -40.77 -10.51
CA ALA A 351 13.42 -40.11 -11.55
C ALA A 351 14.87 -39.81 -11.14
N GLY A 352 15.25 -40.08 -9.89
CA GLY A 352 16.61 -39.91 -9.38
C GLY A 352 16.96 -38.50 -8.91
N TYR A 353 15.95 -37.65 -8.68
CA TYR A 353 16.12 -36.38 -7.98
C TYR A 353 16.20 -36.65 -6.48
N ALA A 354 17.33 -36.41 -5.84
CA ALA A 354 17.52 -36.75 -4.43
C ALA A 354 18.41 -35.71 -3.74
N ASP A 355 18.17 -35.48 -2.45
CA ASP A 355 19.08 -34.72 -1.59
C ASP A 355 20.30 -35.60 -1.27
N THR A 356 21.42 -35.31 -1.93
CA THR A 356 22.65 -36.12 -1.86
C THR A 356 23.66 -35.61 -0.86
N ASP A 357 23.54 -34.37 -0.39
CA ASP A 357 24.46 -33.73 0.56
C ASP A 357 23.83 -33.38 1.92
N GLY A 358 22.51 -33.56 2.06
CA GLY A 358 21.74 -33.42 3.30
C GLY A 358 21.35 -32.00 3.64
N ASP A 359 21.36 -31.07 2.66
CA ASP A 359 21.01 -29.66 2.87
C ASP A 359 19.50 -29.38 2.81
N GLY A 360 18.68 -30.38 2.45
CA GLY A 360 17.23 -30.29 2.32
C GLY A 360 16.75 -29.90 0.91
N VAL A 361 17.65 -29.67 -0.05
CA VAL A 361 17.37 -29.43 -1.46
C VAL A 361 17.69 -30.70 -2.25
N ARG A 362 16.88 -31.01 -3.27
CA ARG A 362 17.15 -32.15 -4.16
C ARG A 362 18.10 -31.73 -5.28
N GLU A 363 19.01 -32.62 -5.66
CA GLU A 363 19.79 -32.49 -6.89
C GLU A 363 19.20 -33.35 -8.01
N SER A 364 19.32 -32.88 -9.25
CA SER A 364 19.11 -33.69 -10.44
C SER A 364 20.11 -34.85 -10.53
N PRO A 365 19.86 -35.86 -11.38
CA PRO A 365 20.83 -36.94 -11.63
C PRO A 365 22.23 -36.47 -12.07
N ASP A 366 22.33 -35.24 -12.61
CA ASP A 366 23.58 -34.61 -13.03
C ASP A 366 24.20 -33.68 -11.95
N GLY A 367 23.60 -33.62 -10.76
CA GLY A 367 24.10 -32.86 -9.61
C GLY A 367 23.69 -31.38 -9.60
N VAL A 368 22.67 -30.99 -10.35
CA VAL A 368 22.16 -29.61 -10.36
C VAL A 368 21.10 -29.46 -9.26
N PRO A 369 21.24 -28.55 -8.30
CA PRO A 369 20.26 -28.38 -7.23
C PRO A 369 18.95 -27.78 -7.78
N LEU A 370 17.81 -28.22 -7.26
CA LEU A 370 16.47 -27.73 -7.60
C LEU A 370 16.21 -26.40 -6.88
N LYS A 371 16.88 -25.35 -7.35
CA LYS A 371 16.68 -23.96 -6.92
C LYS A 371 15.98 -23.19 -8.03
N ILE A 372 14.90 -22.49 -7.67
CA ILE A 372 14.02 -21.80 -8.61
C ILE A 372 13.90 -20.33 -8.17
N LEU A 373 14.20 -19.40 -9.08
CA LEU A 373 13.78 -18.01 -8.98
C LEU A 373 12.34 -17.89 -9.47
N TYR A 374 11.44 -17.52 -8.57
CA TYR A 374 10.01 -17.36 -8.82
C TYR A 374 9.62 -15.87 -8.86
N GLN A 375 9.39 -15.35 -10.06
CA GLN A 375 9.05 -13.93 -10.24
C GLN A 375 7.56 -13.64 -10.47
N THR A 376 7.10 -12.48 -10.02
CA THR A 376 5.78 -11.92 -10.39
C THR A 376 5.77 -10.40 -10.28
N SER A 377 4.68 -9.77 -10.72
CA SER A 377 4.42 -8.35 -10.47
C SER A 377 4.03 -8.12 -9.01
N THR A 378 4.43 -6.99 -8.42
CA THR A 378 4.06 -6.59 -7.06
C THR A 378 2.53 -6.48 -6.89
N ASN A 379 1.95 -7.45 -6.17
CA ASN A 379 0.53 -7.54 -5.83
C ASN A 379 0.37 -8.45 -4.60
N THR A 380 -0.39 -8.03 -3.58
CA THR A 380 -0.47 -8.73 -2.29
C THR A 380 -1.00 -10.16 -2.40
N VAL A 381 -2.09 -10.37 -3.17
CA VAL A 381 -2.68 -11.69 -3.41
C VAL A 381 -1.70 -12.62 -4.11
N ARG A 382 -0.95 -12.12 -5.11
CA ARG A 382 0.09 -12.90 -5.80
C ARG A 382 1.27 -13.22 -4.89
N GLN A 383 1.72 -12.29 -4.06
CA GLN A 383 2.81 -12.54 -3.11
C GLN A 383 2.43 -13.60 -2.07
N ALA A 384 1.21 -13.54 -1.54
CA ALA A 384 0.67 -14.58 -0.67
C ALA A 384 0.61 -15.95 -1.37
N THR A 385 0.16 -15.96 -2.64
CA THR A 385 0.13 -17.18 -3.47
C THR A 385 1.54 -17.75 -3.68
N GLN A 386 2.53 -16.90 -4.01
CA GLN A 386 3.91 -17.33 -4.19
C GLN A 386 4.52 -17.92 -2.91
N GLU A 387 4.25 -17.31 -1.76
CA GLU A 387 4.76 -17.79 -0.47
C GLU A 387 4.15 -19.15 -0.09
N LEU A 388 2.84 -19.35 -0.31
CA LEU A 388 2.19 -20.65 -0.11
C LEU A 388 2.76 -21.74 -1.02
N ILE A 389 2.97 -21.42 -2.31
CA ILE A 389 3.57 -22.36 -3.28
C ILE A 389 5.02 -22.69 -2.89
N LYS A 390 5.81 -21.70 -2.46
CA LYS A 390 7.16 -21.93 -1.92
C LYS A 390 7.15 -22.88 -0.73
N GLN A 391 6.20 -22.71 0.20
CA GLN A 391 6.05 -23.63 1.35
C GLN A 391 5.69 -25.04 0.90
N ASP A 392 4.84 -25.20 -0.10
CA ASP A 392 4.48 -26.49 -0.68
C ASP A 392 5.66 -27.16 -1.39
N TRP A 393 6.43 -26.40 -2.16
CA TRP A 393 7.61 -26.90 -2.87
C TRP A 393 8.78 -27.24 -1.95
N ALA A 394 8.94 -26.53 -0.83
CA ALA A 394 9.90 -26.89 0.20
C ALA A 394 9.64 -28.31 0.76
N LYS A 395 8.37 -28.76 0.83
CA LYS A 395 8.01 -30.12 1.32
C LYS A 395 8.46 -31.24 0.38
N ILE A 396 8.80 -30.91 -0.88
CA ILE A 396 9.31 -31.84 -1.87
C ILE A 396 10.79 -31.61 -2.19
N GLY A 397 11.48 -30.78 -1.41
CA GLY A 397 12.92 -30.51 -1.54
C GLY A 397 13.29 -29.58 -2.70
N VAL A 398 12.42 -28.62 -3.02
CA VAL A 398 12.68 -27.58 -4.02
C VAL A 398 12.86 -26.23 -3.30
N GLU A 399 14.01 -25.61 -3.46
CA GLU A 399 14.29 -24.28 -2.90
C GLU A 399 13.73 -23.20 -3.83
N THR A 400 13.03 -22.23 -3.29
CA THR A 400 12.38 -21.17 -4.09
C THR A 400 12.72 -19.79 -3.55
N GLU A 401 13.35 -18.98 -4.39
CA GLU A 401 13.63 -17.56 -4.16
C GLU A 401 12.49 -16.73 -4.77
N LEU A 402 11.88 -15.85 -3.99
CA LEU A 402 10.79 -15.01 -4.48
C LEU A 402 11.32 -13.66 -4.97
N ARG A 403 10.85 -13.22 -6.14
CA ARG A 403 11.20 -11.93 -6.73
C ARG A 403 9.96 -11.17 -7.16
N ASN A 404 9.84 -9.93 -6.69
CA ASN A 404 8.74 -9.04 -7.06
C ASN A 404 9.26 -7.89 -7.92
N ILE A 405 8.58 -7.63 -9.03
CA ILE A 405 8.92 -6.58 -9.98
C ILE A 405 7.76 -5.60 -10.05
N ASP A 406 8.03 -4.31 -10.27
CA ASP A 406 6.97 -3.35 -10.53
C ASP A 406 6.15 -3.77 -11.76
N ALA A 407 4.81 -3.66 -11.70
CA ALA A 407 3.94 -4.15 -12.76
C ALA A 407 4.19 -3.46 -14.12
N SER A 408 4.55 -2.17 -14.12
CA SER A 408 4.84 -1.43 -15.35
C SER A 408 6.13 -1.90 -16.03
N VAL A 409 7.09 -2.39 -15.26
CA VAL A 409 8.33 -2.99 -15.75
C VAL A 409 8.09 -4.44 -16.18
N PHE A 410 7.40 -5.22 -15.34
CA PHE A 410 7.13 -6.64 -15.59
C PHE A 410 6.36 -6.85 -16.89
N PHE A 411 5.27 -6.10 -17.12
CA PHE A 411 4.49 -6.15 -18.35
C PHE A 411 4.99 -5.18 -19.44
N GLY A 412 6.15 -4.56 -19.23
CA GLY A 412 6.76 -3.63 -20.17
C GLY A 412 7.26 -4.31 -21.45
N GLY A 413 7.27 -3.56 -22.55
CA GLY A 413 7.75 -4.02 -23.85
C GLY A 413 9.19 -3.60 -24.19
N ASP A 414 9.95 -3.05 -23.24
CA ASP A 414 11.32 -2.57 -23.49
C ASP A 414 12.29 -3.75 -23.66
N PRO A 415 12.85 -3.99 -24.86
CA PRO A 415 13.81 -5.06 -25.08
C PRO A 415 15.14 -4.83 -24.35
N ALA A 416 15.43 -3.64 -23.81
CA ALA A 416 16.59 -3.38 -22.99
C ALA A 416 16.39 -3.79 -21.53
N SER A 417 15.18 -3.64 -20.99
CA SER A 417 14.87 -4.01 -19.60
C SER A 417 15.08 -5.52 -19.36
N PRO A 418 15.83 -5.95 -18.34
CA PRO A 418 16.03 -7.36 -18.01
C PRO A 418 14.81 -8.00 -17.31
N ASP A 419 13.85 -7.17 -16.90
CA ASP A 419 12.81 -7.52 -15.92
C ASP A 419 11.42 -7.69 -16.55
N THR A 420 11.35 -7.73 -17.90
CA THR A 420 10.10 -7.97 -18.61
C THR A 420 9.77 -9.46 -18.64
N TYR A 421 8.48 -9.80 -18.56
CA TYR A 421 7.99 -11.17 -18.70
C TYR A 421 8.38 -11.78 -20.07
N GLY A 422 8.48 -10.94 -21.11
CA GLY A 422 8.93 -11.37 -22.43
C GLY A 422 10.37 -11.89 -22.45
N LYS A 423 11.30 -11.30 -21.67
CA LYS A 423 12.67 -11.81 -21.52
C LYS A 423 12.73 -13.05 -20.65
N PHE A 424 11.92 -13.09 -19.59
CA PHE A 424 11.77 -14.24 -18.72
C PHE A 424 13.12 -14.78 -18.21
N TYR A 425 13.91 -13.95 -17.54
CA TYR A 425 15.22 -14.33 -16.98
C TYR A 425 15.14 -15.06 -15.64
N ALA A 426 13.95 -15.37 -15.17
CA ALA A 426 13.69 -16.28 -14.06
C ALA A 426 13.44 -17.71 -14.55
N ASP A 427 13.45 -18.66 -13.62
CA ASP A 427 13.11 -20.05 -13.89
C ASP A 427 11.59 -20.21 -14.11
N ILE A 428 10.79 -19.47 -13.32
CA ILE A 428 9.33 -19.42 -13.46
C ILE A 428 8.78 -18.02 -13.19
N GLU A 429 7.61 -17.73 -13.76
CA GLU A 429 6.88 -16.49 -13.47
C GLU A 429 5.38 -16.72 -13.34
N MET A 430 4.67 -15.88 -12.57
CA MET A 430 3.22 -15.99 -12.39
C MET A 430 2.51 -14.70 -12.78
N TYR A 431 1.40 -14.86 -13.51
CA TYR A 431 0.46 -13.79 -13.81
C TYR A 431 -0.90 -14.35 -14.25
N THR A 432 -1.91 -13.48 -14.32
CA THR A 432 -3.24 -13.80 -14.87
C THR A 432 -3.35 -13.27 -16.29
N ASN A 433 -3.97 -14.03 -17.19
CA ASN A 433 -4.61 -13.47 -18.37
C ASN A 433 -5.84 -14.32 -18.78
N GLY A 434 -6.57 -13.85 -19.80
CA GLY A 434 -7.68 -14.54 -20.43
C GLY A 434 -7.92 -13.96 -21.83
N ALA A 435 -8.89 -14.51 -22.55
CA ALA A 435 -9.32 -14.00 -23.84
C ALA A 435 -10.69 -13.33 -23.77
N ALA A 436 -10.91 -12.38 -24.68
CA ALA A 436 -12.23 -11.82 -24.93
C ALA A 436 -13.06 -12.78 -25.80
N GLY A 437 -14.32 -12.98 -25.42
CA GLY A 437 -15.25 -13.86 -26.14
C GLY A 437 -15.03 -15.35 -25.93
N VAL A 438 -15.79 -16.16 -26.69
CA VAL A 438 -15.88 -17.62 -26.54
C VAL A 438 -15.06 -18.43 -27.53
N ASP A 439 -14.39 -17.76 -28.47
CA ASP A 439 -13.57 -18.43 -29.48
C ASP A 439 -12.10 -18.48 -29.04
N SER A 440 -11.57 -19.69 -28.95
CA SER A 440 -10.23 -19.95 -28.43
C SER A 440 -9.11 -19.71 -29.46
N GLN A 441 -9.42 -19.52 -30.75
CA GLN A 441 -8.44 -19.58 -31.83
C GLN A 441 -7.30 -18.58 -31.67
N SER A 442 -7.62 -17.31 -31.38
CA SER A 442 -6.60 -16.29 -31.22
C SER A 442 -5.75 -16.58 -29.97
N TYR A 443 -6.41 -16.91 -28.86
CA TYR A 443 -5.74 -17.17 -27.59
C TYR A 443 -4.80 -18.38 -27.65
N MET A 444 -5.30 -19.51 -28.15
CA MET A 444 -4.52 -20.73 -28.36
C MET A 444 -3.39 -20.52 -29.40
N GLY A 445 -3.55 -19.57 -30.32
CA GLY A 445 -2.49 -19.19 -31.26
C GLY A 445 -1.25 -18.62 -30.59
N SER A 446 -1.39 -18.07 -29.38
CA SER A 446 -0.30 -17.46 -28.62
C SER A 446 0.87 -18.40 -28.33
N TRP A 447 0.64 -19.72 -28.36
CA TRP A 447 1.65 -20.74 -28.05
C TRP A 447 2.14 -21.51 -29.26
N THR A 448 1.82 -21.05 -30.46
CA THR A 448 2.40 -21.63 -31.68
C THR A 448 3.90 -21.30 -31.79
N THR A 449 4.66 -22.15 -32.46
CA THR A 449 6.11 -21.96 -32.63
C THR A 449 6.49 -20.59 -33.23
N PRO A 450 5.77 -20.03 -34.22
CA PRO A 450 6.08 -18.71 -34.77
C PRO A 450 5.97 -17.54 -33.79
N ASN A 451 5.29 -17.74 -32.65
CA ASN A 451 5.07 -16.72 -31.63
C ASN A 451 6.09 -16.76 -30.48
N ILE A 452 7.16 -17.55 -30.60
CA ILE A 452 8.24 -17.63 -29.61
C ILE A 452 8.83 -16.24 -29.33
N SER A 453 8.96 -15.91 -28.05
CA SER A 453 9.65 -14.70 -27.60
C SER A 453 11.17 -14.91 -27.65
N GLY A 454 11.88 -14.06 -28.39
CA GLY A 454 13.33 -14.11 -28.55
C GLY A 454 13.88 -12.84 -29.19
N LYS A 455 15.19 -12.78 -29.44
CA LYS A 455 15.84 -11.60 -30.02
C LYS A 455 15.27 -11.21 -31.39
N ASP A 456 14.89 -12.19 -32.20
CA ASP A 456 14.31 -11.99 -33.54
C ASP A 456 12.91 -11.33 -33.50
N THR A 457 12.18 -11.53 -32.41
CA THR A 457 10.89 -10.87 -32.13
C THR A 457 11.02 -9.67 -31.18
N ASN A 458 12.25 -9.23 -30.87
CA ASN A 458 12.55 -8.21 -29.83
C ASN A 458 11.87 -8.52 -28.48
N TRP A 459 11.78 -9.80 -28.12
CA TRP A 459 11.12 -10.28 -26.91
C TRP A 459 9.63 -9.96 -26.82
N GLN A 460 8.96 -9.73 -27.96
CA GLN A 460 7.53 -9.41 -28.05
C GLN A 460 6.66 -10.59 -28.49
N GLY A 461 7.24 -11.79 -28.65
CA GLY A 461 6.48 -13.00 -28.93
C GLY A 461 5.58 -13.38 -27.74
N SER A 462 4.36 -13.85 -28.00
CA SER A 462 3.40 -14.23 -26.96
C SER A 462 3.66 -15.61 -26.34
N ASN A 463 4.45 -16.46 -27.00
CA ASN A 463 4.94 -17.73 -26.47
C ASN A 463 6.22 -17.48 -25.66
N VAL A 464 6.03 -16.89 -24.48
CA VAL A 464 7.13 -16.49 -23.59
C VAL A 464 7.80 -17.68 -22.92
N GLN A 465 7.14 -18.81 -22.76
CA GLN A 465 7.78 -19.99 -22.18
C GLN A 465 8.65 -20.76 -23.18
N ARG A 466 8.66 -20.36 -24.46
CA ARG A 466 9.34 -21.06 -25.57
C ARG A 466 8.85 -22.50 -25.77
N PHE A 467 7.55 -22.72 -25.61
CA PHE A 467 6.91 -24.00 -25.88
C PHE A 467 6.97 -24.33 -27.37
N GLN A 468 7.20 -25.59 -27.71
CA GLN A 468 7.25 -26.06 -29.09
C GLN A 468 6.51 -27.39 -29.24
N SER A 469 5.63 -27.47 -30.23
CA SER A 469 4.96 -28.72 -30.61
C SER A 469 4.40 -28.64 -32.02
N ASP A 470 4.92 -29.49 -32.91
CA ASP A 470 4.41 -29.64 -34.29
C ASP A 470 2.93 -30.07 -34.31
N GLU A 471 2.53 -30.86 -33.32
CA GLU A 471 1.14 -31.31 -33.15
C GLU A 471 0.24 -30.14 -32.76
N TYR A 472 0.70 -29.29 -31.84
CA TYR A 472 -0.01 -28.09 -31.42
C TYR A 472 -0.19 -27.11 -32.59
N ASP A 473 0.89 -26.85 -33.34
CA ASP A 473 0.85 -25.96 -34.51
C ASP A 473 -0.09 -26.50 -35.61
N THR A 474 -0.09 -27.81 -35.83
CA THR A 474 -0.98 -28.46 -36.81
C THR A 474 -2.45 -28.37 -36.38
N LEU A 475 -2.75 -28.62 -35.11
CA LEU A 475 -4.11 -28.52 -34.56
C LEU A 475 -4.62 -27.08 -34.57
N HIS A 476 -3.77 -26.11 -34.23
CA HIS A 476 -4.12 -24.70 -34.33
C HIS A 476 -4.42 -24.30 -35.77
N ALA A 477 -3.61 -24.75 -36.74
CA ALA A 477 -3.88 -24.52 -38.16
C ALA A 477 -5.21 -25.16 -38.61
N GLU A 478 -5.58 -26.35 -38.10
CA GLU A 478 -6.90 -26.94 -38.32
C GLU A 478 -8.03 -26.08 -37.71
N LEU A 479 -7.82 -25.57 -36.49
CA LEU A 479 -8.78 -24.67 -35.83
C LEU A 479 -9.06 -23.44 -36.68
N THR A 480 -8.04 -22.84 -37.32
CA THR A 480 -8.23 -21.67 -38.21
C THR A 480 -9.12 -21.92 -39.43
N GLN A 481 -9.36 -23.19 -39.80
CA GLN A 481 -10.15 -23.60 -40.97
C GLN A 481 -11.48 -24.27 -40.60
N THR A 482 -11.78 -24.43 -39.31
CA THR A 482 -12.91 -25.23 -38.83
C THR A 482 -14.11 -24.35 -38.47
N ALA A 483 -15.23 -24.47 -39.19
CA ALA A 483 -16.46 -23.72 -38.91
C ALA A 483 -17.42 -24.43 -37.95
N ASP A 484 -17.33 -25.75 -37.86
CA ASP A 484 -18.18 -26.55 -36.98
C ASP A 484 -17.79 -26.34 -35.50
N MET A 485 -18.72 -25.83 -34.69
CA MET A 485 -18.43 -25.46 -33.30
C MET A 485 -18.08 -26.66 -32.42
N ASP A 486 -18.67 -27.83 -32.64
CA ASP A 486 -18.35 -29.03 -31.87
C ASP A 486 -16.90 -29.46 -32.14
N ARG A 487 -16.47 -29.45 -33.42
CA ARG A 487 -15.08 -29.73 -33.78
C ARG A 487 -14.11 -28.67 -33.25
N ARG A 488 -14.47 -27.38 -33.25
CA ARG A 488 -13.65 -26.32 -32.63
C ARG A 488 -13.45 -26.59 -31.13
N ASN A 489 -14.52 -27.01 -30.43
CA ASN A 489 -14.44 -27.36 -29.01
C ASN A 489 -13.48 -28.53 -28.76
N GLU A 490 -13.56 -29.59 -29.56
CA GLU A 490 -12.65 -30.74 -29.48
C GLU A 490 -11.19 -30.33 -29.69
N ILE A 491 -10.89 -29.51 -30.70
CA ILE A 491 -9.53 -29.04 -30.98
C ILE A 491 -9.02 -28.17 -29.83
N THR A 492 -9.88 -27.32 -29.24
CA THR A 492 -9.52 -26.48 -28.09
C THR A 492 -9.09 -27.31 -26.89
N ILE A 493 -9.83 -28.38 -26.58
CA ILE A 493 -9.49 -29.33 -25.51
C ILE A 493 -8.13 -29.97 -25.78
N GLN A 494 -7.89 -30.41 -27.01
CA GLN A 494 -6.61 -31.03 -27.42
C GLN A 494 -5.43 -30.05 -27.29
N LEU A 495 -5.60 -28.79 -27.69
CA LEU A 495 -4.58 -27.75 -27.54
C LEU A 495 -4.27 -27.47 -26.06
N ASN A 496 -5.30 -27.31 -25.22
CA ASN A 496 -5.14 -27.16 -23.78
C ASN A 496 -4.35 -28.33 -23.17
N ASP A 497 -4.71 -29.57 -23.51
CA ASP A 497 -4.05 -30.78 -22.99
C ASP A 497 -2.58 -30.86 -23.39
N LEU A 498 -2.22 -30.43 -24.61
CA LEU A 498 -0.84 -30.43 -25.08
C LEU A 498 0.03 -29.43 -24.32
N VAL A 499 -0.44 -28.20 -24.12
CA VAL A 499 0.37 -27.14 -23.47
C VAL A 499 0.45 -27.34 -21.95
N VAL A 500 -0.64 -27.77 -21.32
CA VAL A 500 -0.68 -28.05 -19.87
C VAL A 500 0.03 -29.37 -19.55
N GLY A 501 -0.20 -30.42 -20.35
CA GLY A 501 0.38 -31.74 -20.13
C GLY A 501 1.90 -31.81 -20.32
N ASN A 502 2.49 -30.81 -20.98
CA ASN A 502 3.94 -30.60 -21.06
C ASN A 502 4.52 -29.90 -19.81
N TYR A 503 3.69 -29.29 -18.97
CA TYR A 503 4.08 -28.47 -17.80
C TYR A 503 4.88 -27.20 -18.15
N SER A 504 4.86 -26.79 -19.41
CA SER A 504 5.27 -25.45 -19.85
C SER A 504 4.42 -24.33 -19.20
N ILE A 505 3.21 -24.69 -18.77
CA ILE A 505 2.28 -23.84 -18.01
C ILE A 505 1.64 -24.69 -16.91
N ILE A 506 1.59 -24.17 -15.67
CA ILE A 506 0.90 -24.79 -14.53
C ILE A 506 -0.29 -23.88 -14.18
N PRO A 507 -1.54 -24.25 -14.56
CA PRO A 507 -2.73 -23.54 -14.13
C PRO A 507 -2.93 -23.66 -12.61
N LEU A 508 -3.42 -22.58 -12.00
CA LEU A 508 -3.69 -22.53 -10.56
C LEU A 508 -5.18 -22.30 -10.30
N ILE A 509 -5.70 -21.16 -10.73
CA ILE A 509 -7.01 -20.65 -10.29
C ILE A 509 -7.78 -20.10 -11.48
N HIS A 510 -8.99 -20.63 -11.71
CA HIS A 510 -9.99 -20.00 -12.57
C HIS A 510 -10.57 -18.83 -11.80
N ARG A 511 -10.21 -17.62 -12.24
CA ARG A 511 -10.45 -16.38 -11.53
C ARG A 511 -11.71 -15.70 -12.08
N GLY A 512 -12.63 -15.35 -11.20
CA GLY A 512 -13.78 -14.52 -11.52
C GLY A 512 -13.44 -13.03 -11.46
N SER A 513 -14.13 -12.23 -12.28
CA SER A 513 -14.26 -10.79 -12.04
C SER A 513 -15.07 -10.60 -10.77
N VAL A 514 -14.67 -9.65 -9.92
CA VAL A 514 -15.32 -9.37 -8.65
C VAL A 514 -15.69 -7.90 -8.63
N SER A 515 -16.94 -7.62 -8.29
CA SER A 515 -17.43 -6.27 -8.07
C SER A 515 -18.37 -6.31 -6.87
N ALA A 516 -18.80 -5.15 -6.40
CA ALA A 516 -19.83 -5.07 -5.37
C ALA A 516 -20.90 -4.08 -5.76
N HIS A 517 -22.11 -4.30 -5.27
CA HIS A 517 -23.17 -3.33 -5.38
C HIS A 517 -23.92 -3.18 -4.06
N ALA A 518 -24.48 -1.98 -3.85
CA ALA A 518 -25.32 -1.73 -2.69
C ALA A 518 -26.56 -2.63 -2.75
N ASN A 519 -27.07 -3.06 -1.60
CA ASN A 519 -28.28 -3.90 -1.51
C ASN A 519 -29.53 -3.17 -2.01
N SER A 520 -29.48 -1.83 -2.01
CA SER A 520 -30.53 -0.98 -2.57
C SER A 520 -30.45 -0.85 -4.10
N LEU A 521 -29.34 -1.26 -4.73
CA LEU A 521 -29.21 -1.34 -6.18
C LEU A 521 -29.65 -2.73 -6.65
N THR A 522 -30.59 -2.76 -7.59
CA THR A 522 -31.19 -3.99 -8.12
C THR A 522 -31.05 -4.03 -9.63
N GLY A 523 -31.08 -5.24 -10.20
CA GLY A 523 -30.92 -5.45 -11.64
C GLY A 523 -29.48 -5.54 -12.12
N VAL A 524 -28.49 -5.44 -11.24
CA VAL A 524 -27.06 -5.62 -11.56
C VAL A 524 -26.83 -7.05 -12.05
N LYS A 525 -26.25 -7.18 -13.24
CA LYS A 525 -25.78 -8.45 -13.78
C LYS A 525 -24.36 -8.27 -14.31
N LEU A 526 -23.39 -8.85 -13.62
CA LEU A 526 -22.02 -8.86 -14.13
C LEU A 526 -21.96 -9.64 -15.43
N ASN A 527 -21.29 -9.08 -16.42
CA ASN A 527 -20.99 -9.76 -17.66
C ASN A 527 -19.47 -9.90 -17.80
N PRO A 528 -18.92 -11.09 -17.53
CA PRO A 528 -17.48 -11.32 -17.60
C PRO A 528 -16.97 -11.54 -19.03
N TRP A 529 -17.87 -11.55 -20.04
CA TRP A 529 -17.56 -11.75 -21.45
C TRP A 529 -17.50 -10.43 -22.24
N ASP A 530 -18.00 -9.33 -21.67
CA ASP A 530 -18.10 -8.02 -22.32
C ASP A 530 -17.96 -6.86 -21.30
N ALA A 531 -18.81 -5.83 -21.35
CA ALA A 531 -18.86 -4.74 -20.38
C ALA A 531 -19.56 -5.13 -19.06
N GLU A 532 -18.99 -4.78 -17.91
CA GLU A 532 -19.67 -4.99 -16.61
C GLU A 532 -20.94 -4.15 -16.50
N LEU A 533 -20.96 -2.98 -17.15
CA LEU A 533 -22.10 -2.06 -17.18
C LEU A 533 -23.10 -2.32 -18.31
N TRP A 534 -23.00 -3.43 -19.04
CA TRP A 534 -23.82 -3.72 -20.24
C TRP A 534 -25.33 -3.51 -20.03
N ASN A 535 -25.85 -3.90 -18.86
CA ASN A 535 -27.27 -3.79 -18.54
C ASN A 535 -27.60 -2.61 -17.60
N ILE A 536 -26.76 -1.57 -17.53
CA ILE A 536 -26.95 -0.41 -16.65
C ILE A 536 -28.29 0.31 -16.88
N GLY A 537 -28.86 0.23 -18.08
CA GLY A 537 -30.19 0.74 -18.39
C GLY A 537 -31.32 0.07 -17.62
N ASP A 538 -31.10 -1.16 -17.13
CA ASP A 538 -32.05 -1.94 -16.33
C ASP A 538 -31.86 -1.75 -14.83
N TRP A 539 -30.79 -1.10 -14.38
CA TRP A 539 -30.49 -0.95 -12.97
C TRP A 539 -31.47 0.03 -12.31
N ALA A 540 -31.98 -0.35 -11.14
CA ALA A 540 -32.98 0.43 -10.42
C ALA A 540 -32.74 0.39 -8.91
N ARG A 541 -33.27 1.37 -8.18
CA ARG A 541 -33.36 1.28 -6.71
C ARG A 541 -34.46 0.30 -6.30
N GLY A 542 -34.11 -0.71 -5.52
CA GLY A 542 -35.07 -1.64 -4.92
C GLY A 542 -35.93 -0.96 -3.86
N THR A 543 -37.16 -1.45 -3.66
CA THR A 543 -38.03 -1.03 -2.56
C THR A 543 -37.64 -1.77 -1.27
N ALA A 544 -36.46 -1.46 -0.75
CA ALA A 544 -36.21 -1.60 0.69
C ALA A 544 -36.81 -0.35 1.34
N ASP A 545 -37.63 -0.51 2.38
CA ASP A 545 -38.29 0.61 3.07
C ASP A 545 -37.28 1.73 3.37
N PRO A 546 -37.45 2.93 2.78
CA PRO A 546 -36.59 4.05 3.11
C PRO A 546 -37.03 4.58 4.47
N GLU A 547 -36.14 4.47 5.45
CA GLU A 547 -36.23 5.36 6.61
C GLU A 547 -36.04 6.79 6.10
N PRO A 548 -36.95 7.73 6.39
CA PRO A 548 -36.96 9.03 5.75
C PRO A 548 -35.77 9.88 6.22
N ALA A 549 -35.07 10.49 5.25
CA ALA A 549 -34.10 11.55 5.52
C ALA A 549 -34.78 12.74 6.24
N PRO A 550 -34.18 13.31 7.29
CA PRO A 550 -34.73 14.49 7.93
C PRO A 550 -34.55 15.74 7.05
N GLU A 551 -35.57 16.60 7.05
CA GLU A 551 -35.48 17.99 6.59
C GLU A 551 -34.55 18.80 7.52
N PRO A 552 -33.98 19.93 7.05
CA PRO A 552 -33.01 20.70 7.83
C PRO A 552 -33.70 21.35 9.04
N GLU A 553 -33.46 20.78 10.23
CA GLU A 553 -33.82 21.39 11.51
C GLU A 553 -32.61 22.09 12.15
N GLU A 554 -32.92 23.13 12.91
CA GLU A 554 -31.97 23.99 13.63
C GLU A 554 -30.98 23.19 14.48
N VAL A 555 -29.71 23.63 14.46
CA VAL A 555 -28.60 23.09 15.25
C VAL A 555 -29.01 22.93 16.73
N SER A 556 -29.23 21.68 17.16
CA SER A 556 -29.19 21.30 18.58
C SER A 556 -27.79 20.82 18.94
N SER A 557 -27.40 21.07 20.19
CA SER A 557 -26.01 20.98 20.69
C SER A 557 -25.88 19.96 21.81
N GLY A 558 -26.40 18.75 21.63
CA GLY A 558 -26.33 17.65 22.60
C GLY A 558 -25.20 16.65 22.33
N ALA A 559 -24.81 15.90 23.36
CA ALA A 559 -23.80 14.84 23.26
C ALA A 559 -24.23 13.77 22.25
N GLY A 560 -23.32 13.41 21.33
CA GLY A 560 -23.55 12.40 20.30
C GLY A 560 -24.40 12.85 19.11
N GLU A 561 -24.85 14.11 19.05
CA GLU A 561 -25.71 14.63 17.97
C GLU A 561 -24.93 14.96 16.68
N GLY A 562 -23.61 15.05 16.76
CA GLY A 562 -22.71 15.42 15.67
C GLY A 562 -22.45 14.37 14.59
N GLY A 563 -23.05 13.19 14.71
CA GLY A 563 -22.85 12.08 13.78
C GLY A 563 -21.46 11.46 13.90
N THR A 564 -20.87 11.09 12.75
CA THR A 564 -19.56 10.43 12.67
C THR A 564 -18.45 11.43 12.32
N VAL A 565 -17.31 11.31 12.99
CA VAL A 565 -16.02 11.87 12.56
C VAL A 565 -15.10 10.76 12.07
N THR A 566 -14.52 10.93 10.88
CA THR A 566 -13.64 9.94 10.24
C THR A 566 -12.20 10.45 10.20
N LEU A 567 -11.29 9.70 10.82
CA LEU A 567 -9.87 9.99 10.91
C LEU A 567 -9.08 8.96 10.11
N LEU A 568 -8.23 9.43 9.20
CA LEU A 568 -7.36 8.59 8.40
C LEU A 568 -5.95 8.55 8.98
N TYR A 569 -5.51 7.34 9.29
CA TYR A 569 -4.17 7.02 9.75
C TYR A 569 -3.50 6.17 8.68
N TRP A 570 -2.49 6.69 7.98
CA TRP A 570 -1.80 5.91 6.94
C TRP A 570 -1.08 4.68 7.53
N GLN A 571 -0.85 4.65 8.86
CA GLN A 571 -0.45 3.46 9.60
C GLN A 571 -1.59 2.95 10.48
N ALA A 572 -2.04 1.72 10.24
CA ALA A 572 -3.16 1.14 10.96
C ALA A 572 -2.81 0.68 12.38
N ALA A 573 -3.72 0.89 13.34
CA ALA A 573 -3.56 0.39 14.71
C ALA A 573 -3.59 -1.15 14.76
N SER A 574 -2.67 -1.74 15.52
CA SER A 574 -2.53 -3.20 15.71
C SER A 574 -3.00 -3.67 17.09
N THR A 575 -3.16 -2.74 18.04
CA THR A 575 -3.70 -3.01 19.38
C THR A 575 -4.32 -1.74 19.93
N LEU A 576 -5.23 -1.86 20.91
CA LEU A 576 -5.77 -0.74 21.66
C LEU A 576 -5.24 -0.71 23.10
N ASN A 577 -4.28 -1.57 23.44
CA ASN A 577 -3.60 -1.59 24.72
C ASN A 577 -2.22 -0.91 24.63
N PRO A 578 -2.05 0.32 25.13
CA PRO A 578 -0.79 1.06 25.02
C PRO A 578 0.40 0.38 25.70
N TYR A 579 0.17 -0.48 26.71
CA TYR A 579 1.24 -1.21 27.39
C TYR A 579 1.91 -2.28 26.51
N LEU A 580 1.24 -2.74 25.45
CA LEU A 580 1.78 -3.71 24.49
C LEU A 580 2.16 -3.08 23.15
N SER A 581 2.05 -1.74 23.03
CA SER A 581 2.33 -1.04 21.78
C SER A 581 3.76 -0.53 21.68
N GLY A 582 4.35 -0.72 20.48
CA GLY A 582 5.62 -0.11 20.09
C GLY A 582 5.53 1.26 19.39
N GLY A 583 4.35 1.85 19.17
CA GLY A 583 4.24 3.05 18.33
C GLY A 583 3.01 3.94 18.55
N TRP A 584 3.12 5.18 18.09
CA TRP A 584 2.12 6.25 18.26
C TRP A 584 0.72 5.88 17.75
N LYS A 585 0.63 5.21 16.60
CA LYS A 585 -0.65 4.79 15.97
C LYS A 585 -1.57 3.99 16.91
N ASP A 586 -1.02 3.14 17.76
CA ASP A 586 -1.83 2.33 18.69
C ASP A 586 -2.14 3.10 19.98
N ARG A 587 -1.19 3.93 20.45
CA ARG A 587 -1.36 4.75 21.65
C ARG A 587 -2.44 5.81 21.46
N ASP A 588 -2.46 6.45 20.29
CA ASP A 588 -3.50 7.40 19.90
C ASP A 588 -4.87 6.72 19.74
N ALA A 589 -4.92 5.53 19.15
CA ALA A 589 -6.17 4.76 19.07
C ALA A 589 -6.69 4.36 20.47
N GLY A 590 -5.79 3.93 21.36
CA GLY A 590 -6.11 3.60 22.75
C GLY A 590 -6.53 4.81 23.59
N SER A 591 -5.98 6.00 23.35
CA SER A 591 -6.26 7.21 24.15
C SER A 591 -7.68 7.76 23.96
N VAL A 592 -8.38 7.35 22.91
CA VAL A 592 -9.80 7.66 22.72
C VAL A 592 -10.66 6.97 23.81
N ILE A 593 -10.16 5.88 24.40
CA ILE A 593 -10.84 5.04 25.38
C ILE A 593 -10.23 5.22 26.79
N LEU A 594 -8.90 5.18 26.89
CA LEU A 594 -8.16 5.07 28.14
C LEU A 594 -7.52 6.40 28.54
N GLU A 595 -7.64 6.75 29.83
CA GLU A 595 -7.13 8.03 30.36
C GLU A 595 -6.01 7.81 31.41
N PRO A 596 -5.00 8.70 31.46
CA PRO A 596 -3.96 8.71 32.50
C PRO A 596 -4.40 9.53 33.73
N LEU A 597 -3.57 9.57 34.79
CA LEU A 597 -3.81 10.44 35.95
C LEU A 597 -3.60 11.92 35.61
N ALA A 598 -2.59 12.20 34.79
CA ALA A 598 -2.29 13.51 34.24
C ALA A 598 -1.72 13.37 32.82
N GLU A 599 -1.76 14.45 32.07
CA GLU A 599 -1.28 14.52 30.68
C GLU A 599 -0.56 15.85 30.47
N PHE A 600 0.21 15.96 29.38
CA PHE A 600 0.79 17.23 28.97
C PHE A 600 -0.17 17.95 28.01
N ASP A 601 -0.39 19.25 28.21
CA ASP A 601 -1.13 20.06 27.24
C ASP A 601 -0.28 20.36 25.97
N ASP A 602 -0.87 21.06 25.00
CA ASP A 602 -0.21 21.39 23.73
C ASP A 602 1.05 22.30 23.88
N GLN A 603 1.30 22.83 25.08
CA GLN A 603 2.50 23.60 25.44
C GLN A 603 3.50 22.80 26.28
N GLY A 604 3.22 21.54 26.60
CA GLY A 604 4.06 20.70 27.44
C GLY A 604 3.88 20.98 28.94
N VAL A 605 2.80 21.64 29.34
CA VAL A 605 2.47 21.87 30.75
C VAL A 605 1.69 20.67 31.27
N LEU A 606 2.09 20.12 32.41
CA LEU A 606 1.40 19.01 33.05
C LEU A 606 0.03 19.49 33.58
N VAL A 607 -1.04 18.83 33.16
CA VAL A 607 -2.43 19.13 33.53
C VAL A 607 -3.14 17.86 34.06
N PRO A 608 -4.05 18.00 35.04
CA PRO A 608 -4.75 16.85 35.60
C PRO A 608 -5.75 16.24 34.59
N ALA A 609 -5.82 14.91 34.53
CA ALA A 609 -6.79 14.16 33.73
C ALA A 609 -7.76 13.38 34.64
N LEU A 610 -7.35 12.21 35.16
CA LEU A 610 -8.11 11.48 36.19
C LEU A 610 -7.81 11.94 37.63
N ALA A 611 -6.77 12.77 37.83
CA ALA A 611 -6.45 13.38 39.11
C ALA A 611 -7.21 14.70 39.35
N THR A 612 -7.39 15.11 40.61
CA THR A 612 -8.03 16.40 40.95
C THR A 612 -7.10 17.60 40.76
N GLU A 613 -5.79 17.41 40.96
CA GLU A 613 -4.75 18.42 40.78
C GLU A 613 -3.38 17.74 40.57
N ILE A 614 -2.40 18.49 40.05
CA ILE A 614 -1.02 18.02 39.96
C ILE A 614 -0.36 18.05 41.35
N PRO A 615 0.15 16.92 41.87
CA PRO A 615 0.88 16.89 43.13
C PRO A 615 2.13 17.76 43.06
N THR A 616 2.43 18.51 44.11
CA THR A 616 3.66 19.29 44.23
C THR A 616 4.16 19.25 45.67
N VAL A 617 5.40 19.66 45.91
CA VAL A 617 5.88 19.86 47.29
C VAL A 617 5.07 20.95 47.99
N ALA A 618 4.63 21.97 47.24
CA ALA A 618 3.91 23.12 47.80
C ALA A 618 2.47 22.79 48.27
N ASN A 619 1.76 21.91 47.55
CA ASN A 619 0.43 21.43 47.98
C ASN A 619 0.49 20.15 48.83
N GLY A 620 1.69 19.62 49.10
CA GLY A 620 1.91 18.43 49.93
C GLY A 620 1.67 17.10 49.21
N GLY A 621 1.39 17.12 47.91
CA GLY A 621 1.24 15.91 47.09
C GLY A 621 2.56 15.23 46.74
N VAL A 622 3.69 15.95 46.73
CA VAL A 622 5.03 15.37 46.64
C VAL A 622 5.74 15.55 47.99
N ALA A 623 6.35 14.49 48.52
CA ALA A 623 7.08 14.57 49.78
C ALA A 623 8.33 15.47 49.66
N GLU A 624 8.70 16.16 50.74
CA GLU A 624 9.87 17.06 50.76
C GLU A 624 11.20 16.32 50.47
N ASP A 625 11.26 15.01 50.73
CA ASP A 625 12.41 14.15 50.41
C ASP A 625 12.37 13.56 49.00
N LEU A 626 11.30 13.85 48.23
CA LEU A 626 11.07 13.42 46.85
C LEU A 626 10.97 11.89 46.69
N LYS A 627 10.72 11.16 47.79
CA LYS A 627 10.60 9.69 47.77
C LYS A 627 9.17 9.19 47.63
N SER A 628 8.18 10.08 47.59
CA SER A 628 6.80 9.69 47.30
C SER A 628 6.00 10.80 46.63
N ILE A 629 5.09 10.40 45.75
CA ILE A 629 4.05 11.25 45.15
C ILE A 629 2.68 10.66 45.48
N THR A 630 1.76 11.49 45.96
CA THR A 630 0.38 11.13 46.30
C THR A 630 -0.56 11.79 45.32
N TRP A 631 -1.38 10.97 44.67
CA TRP A 631 -2.39 11.41 43.72
C TRP A 631 -3.78 11.26 44.32
N GLN A 632 -4.61 12.26 44.09
CA GLN A 632 -6.03 12.25 44.43
C GLN A 632 -6.83 12.10 43.14
N LEU A 633 -7.63 11.04 43.03
CA LEU A 633 -8.50 10.75 41.90
C LEU A 633 -9.78 11.60 41.94
N LEU A 634 -10.33 11.89 40.77
CA LEU A 634 -11.63 12.51 40.61
C LEU A 634 -12.74 11.62 41.21
N GLU A 635 -13.65 12.23 41.97
CA GLU A 635 -14.81 11.52 42.54
C GLU A 635 -15.86 11.27 41.46
N GLY A 636 -16.41 10.05 41.43
CA GLY A 636 -17.57 9.71 40.60
C GLY A 636 -17.26 9.38 39.13
N VAL A 637 -15.99 9.19 38.76
CA VAL A 637 -15.61 8.71 37.42
C VAL A 637 -16.06 7.25 37.26
N LEU A 638 -16.68 6.96 36.11
CA LEU A 638 -17.19 5.64 35.76
C LEU A 638 -16.44 5.09 34.54
N TRP A 639 -16.16 3.80 34.57
CA TRP A 639 -15.79 3.02 33.39
C TRP A 639 -16.98 2.92 32.43
N SER A 640 -16.71 2.60 31.16
CA SER A 640 -17.76 2.49 30.13
C SER A 640 -18.78 1.37 30.39
N ASP A 641 -18.48 0.42 31.27
CA ASP A 641 -19.42 -0.61 31.76
C ASP A 641 -20.30 -0.14 32.95
N GLY A 642 -20.09 1.09 33.44
CA GLY A 642 -20.82 1.71 34.53
C GLY A 642 -20.26 1.41 35.93
N THR A 643 -19.15 0.66 36.04
CA THR A 643 -18.46 0.46 37.31
C THR A 643 -17.62 1.68 37.70
N PRO A 644 -17.42 1.97 39.01
CA PRO A 644 -16.60 3.11 39.43
C PRO A 644 -15.11 2.87 39.20
N LEU A 645 -14.40 3.90 38.76
CA LEU A 645 -12.94 3.96 38.82
C LEU A 645 -12.49 4.08 40.29
N THR A 646 -11.50 3.28 40.69
CA THR A 646 -10.95 3.32 42.07
C THR A 646 -9.42 3.27 42.08
N SER A 647 -8.82 3.60 43.23
CA SER A 647 -7.39 3.42 43.51
C SER A 647 -6.87 2.01 43.18
N ASP A 648 -7.70 0.98 43.30
CA ASP A 648 -7.32 -0.41 42.99
C ASP A 648 -7.00 -0.61 41.50
N ASP A 649 -7.64 0.14 40.60
CA ASP A 649 -7.35 0.08 39.16
C ASP A 649 -5.96 0.68 38.85
N VAL A 650 -5.61 1.78 39.53
CA VAL A 650 -4.30 2.44 39.40
C VAL A 650 -3.18 1.53 39.93
N VAL A 651 -3.39 0.92 41.10
CA VAL A 651 -2.44 -0.07 41.65
C VAL A 651 -2.25 -1.22 40.66
N PHE A 652 -3.34 -1.74 40.10
CA PHE A 652 -3.29 -2.83 39.14
C PHE A 652 -2.57 -2.46 37.84
N SER A 653 -2.73 -1.26 37.30
CA SER A 653 -1.97 -0.79 36.13
C SER A 653 -0.46 -0.90 36.32
N TRP A 654 0.05 -0.54 37.50
CA TRP A 654 1.47 -0.70 37.83
C TRP A 654 1.87 -2.17 37.97
N GLU A 655 1.06 -3.00 38.63
CA GLU A 655 1.30 -4.45 38.75
C GLU A 655 1.36 -5.13 37.39
N TYR A 656 0.46 -4.76 36.47
CA TYR A 656 0.40 -5.29 35.11
C TYR A 656 1.70 -5.02 34.34
N CYS A 657 2.12 -3.76 34.26
CA CYS A 657 3.29 -3.37 33.46
C CYS A 657 4.63 -3.77 34.10
N SER A 658 4.70 -3.79 35.44
CA SER A 658 5.94 -4.13 36.16
C SER A 658 6.21 -5.64 36.26
N HIS A 659 5.25 -6.49 35.88
CA HIS A 659 5.46 -7.93 35.88
C HIS A 659 6.42 -8.34 34.75
N PRO A 660 7.50 -9.09 35.04
CA PRO A 660 8.58 -9.34 34.08
C PRO A 660 8.12 -10.07 32.81
N ASP A 661 7.14 -10.96 32.94
CA ASP A 661 6.64 -11.77 31.82
C ASP A 661 5.49 -11.11 31.02
N THR A 662 5.00 -9.92 31.38
CA THR A 662 3.88 -9.27 30.67
C THR A 662 4.31 -8.75 29.29
N GLY A 663 5.59 -8.47 29.09
CA GLY A 663 6.10 -7.86 27.86
C GLY A 663 5.73 -6.37 27.71
N CYS A 664 5.63 -5.63 28.82
CA CYS A 664 5.26 -4.21 28.79
C CYS A 664 6.31 -3.37 28.03
N ALA A 665 5.90 -2.70 26.96
CA ALA A 665 6.78 -1.88 26.11
C ALA A 665 7.38 -0.68 26.87
N ASN A 666 6.69 -0.18 27.89
CA ASN A 666 7.08 1.01 28.66
C ASN A 666 7.50 0.68 30.11
N ALA A 667 7.91 -0.56 30.41
CA ALA A 667 8.27 -1.00 31.77
C ALA A 667 9.32 -0.09 32.46
N GLY A 668 10.26 0.46 31.69
CA GLY A 668 11.28 1.40 32.19
C GLY A 668 10.69 2.69 32.80
N SER A 669 9.45 3.05 32.46
CA SER A 669 8.77 4.23 33.02
C SER A 669 8.39 4.07 34.50
N TYR A 670 8.38 2.84 35.01
CA TYR A 670 8.20 2.53 36.43
C TYR A 670 9.52 2.19 37.15
N GLU A 671 10.66 2.40 36.49
CA GLU A 671 11.97 2.18 37.11
C GLU A 671 12.13 3.06 38.37
N GLY A 672 12.62 2.45 39.46
CA GLY A 672 12.76 3.12 40.76
C GLY A 672 11.48 3.17 41.61
N VAL A 673 10.30 2.81 41.07
CA VAL A 673 9.07 2.64 41.87
C VAL A 673 9.17 1.36 42.71
N THR A 674 8.89 1.47 44.01
CA THR A 674 8.98 0.38 45.00
C THR A 674 7.62 -0.14 45.43
N SER A 675 6.61 0.73 45.52
CA SER A 675 5.21 0.34 45.73
C SER A 675 4.26 1.43 45.21
N VAL A 676 3.06 1.00 44.82
CA VAL A 676 1.88 1.85 44.62
C VAL A 676 0.81 1.38 45.59
N GLU A 677 0.38 2.25 46.48
CA GLU A 677 -0.50 1.91 47.61
C GLU A 677 -1.81 2.69 47.53
N ALA A 678 -2.94 2.00 47.59
CA ALA A 678 -4.24 2.62 47.81
C ALA A 678 -4.37 3.03 49.29
N VAL A 679 -4.44 4.34 49.54
CA VAL A 679 -4.70 4.90 50.88
C VAL A 679 -6.19 4.77 51.21
N ASP A 680 -7.04 5.06 50.23
CA ASP A 680 -8.48 4.81 50.18
C ASP A 680 -8.94 4.68 48.71
N ASP A 681 -10.25 4.59 48.47
CA ASP A 681 -10.84 4.36 47.14
C ASP A 681 -10.48 5.41 46.08
N LEU A 682 -10.05 6.63 46.48
CA LEU A 682 -9.73 7.73 45.57
C LEU A 682 -8.33 8.31 45.79
N THR A 683 -7.52 7.76 46.69
CA THR A 683 -6.16 8.25 46.95
C THR A 683 -5.13 7.14 46.81
N ILE A 684 -4.09 7.38 46.00
CA ILE A 684 -2.92 6.50 45.87
C ILE A 684 -1.62 7.21 46.21
N THR A 685 -0.66 6.47 46.76
CA THR A 685 0.72 6.92 46.97
C THR A 685 1.69 6.02 46.20
N VAL A 686 2.53 6.64 45.36
CA VAL A 686 3.64 5.99 44.66
C VAL A 686 4.92 6.26 45.46
N ASN A 687 5.65 5.21 45.81
CA ASN A 687 6.88 5.29 46.59
C ASN A 687 8.10 4.96 45.72
N PHE A 688 9.15 5.75 45.82
CA PHE A 688 10.39 5.59 45.07
C PHE A 688 11.54 5.11 45.97
N ALA A 689 12.45 4.30 45.41
CA ALA A 689 13.63 3.82 46.13
C ALA A 689 14.56 4.97 46.53
N GLU A 690 14.77 5.91 45.62
CA GLU A 690 15.58 7.09 45.82
C GLU A 690 14.78 8.37 45.66
N ALA A 691 15.39 9.51 46.02
CA ALA A 691 14.77 10.80 45.75
C ALA A 691 14.60 10.95 44.23
N THR A 692 13.36 11.12 43.78
CA THR A 692 13.00 11.22 42.36
C THR A 692 12.62 12.67 42.07
N PRO A 693 13.54 13.48 41.52
CA PRO A 693 13.29 14.92 41.38
C PRO A 693 12.20 15.27 40.38
N PHE A 694 11.95 14.40 39.40
CA PHE A 694 10.81 14.49 38.48
C PHE A 694 9.90 13.26 38.66
N PRO A 695 9.01 13.23 39.67
CA PRO A 695 8.24 12.05 40.04
C PRO A 695 6.97 11.83 39.18
N TYR A 696 6.84 12.53 38.06
CA TYR A 696 5.62 12.58 37.24
C TYR A 696 5.63 11.62 36.04
N VAL A 697 6.60 10.71 35.94
CA VAL A 697 6.61 9.71 34.85
C VAL A 697 5.51 8.64 35.05
N PRO A 698 5.35 8.01 36.23
CA PRO A 698 4.32 7.00 36.44
C PRO A 698 2.90 7.53 36.24
N PHE A 699 2.09 6.81 35.45
CA PHE A 699 0.68 7.10 35.16
C PHE A 699 0.37 8.42 34.45
N VAL A 700 1.36 9.02 33.79
CA VAL A 700 1.21 10.23 33.01
C VAL A 700 1.37 9.92 31.53
N SER A 701 0.59 10.61 30.70
CA SER A 701 0.51 10.44 29.24
C SER A 701 -0.21 9.17 28.76
N ASN A 702 -0.67 9.20 27.50
CA ASN A 702 -1.29 8.08 26.77
C ASN A 702 -0.46 6.79 26.72
N SER A 703 0.82 6.86 27.08
CA SER A 703 1.72 5.71 27.12
C SER A 703 1.57 4.88 28.41
N LEU A 704 0.97 5.45 29.46
CA LEU A 704 0.78 4.82 30.79
C LEU A 704 -0.64 5.05 31.34
N PRO A 705 -1.71 4.72 30.59
CA PRO A 705 -3.06 4.96 31.07
C PRO A 705 -3.47 4.00 32.19
N VAL A 706 -4.56 4.34 32.88
CA VAL A 706 -5.19 3.43 33.85
C VAL A 706 -6.01 2.36 33.10
N ILE A 707 -5.87 1.09 33.49
CA ILE A 707 -6.62 -0.05 32.91
C ILE A 707 -7.48 -0.71 33.98
N GLN A 708 -8.67 -1.19 33.60
CA GLN A 708 -9.63 -1.74 34.55
C GLN A 708 -9.15 -3.09 35.09
N ARG A 709 -9.02 -3.20 36.42
CA ARG A 709 -8.60 -4.43 37.09
C ARG A 709 -9.55 -5.59 36.84
N ALA A 710 -10.86 -5.31 36.82
CA ALA A 710 -11.89 -6.33 36.63
C ALA A 710 -11.77 -7.02 35.26
N GLN A 711 -11.43 -6.28 34.21
CA GLN A 711 -11.25 -6.81 32.85
C GLN A 711 -9.91 -7.56 32.71
N PHE A 712 -8.81 -6.95 33.18
CA PHE A 712 -7.45 -7.44 32.91
C PHE A 712 -6.87 -8.35 34.00
N GLY A 713 -7.57 -8.60 35.10
CA GLY A 713 -7.03 -9.33 36.25
C GLY A 713 -6.48 -10.73 35.96
N ASN A 714 -6.91 -11.37 34.87
CA ASN A 714 -6.39 -12.68 34.41
C ASN A 714 -5.36 -12.58 33.27
N CYS A 715 -4.97 -11.36 32.87
CA CYS A 715 -4.15 -11.05 31.70
C CYS A 715 -2.75 -10.55 32.07
N VAL A 716 -2.15 -11.07 33.13
CA VAL A 716 -0.84 -10.63 33.65
C VAL A 716 0.22 -11.69 33.40
N GLY A 717 1.48 -11.26 33.20
CA GLY A 717 2.58 -12.15 32.88
C GLY A 717 2.39 -12.78 31.50
N ALA A 718 2.86 -14.02 31.31
CA ALA A 718 2.79 -14.70 30.01
C ALA A 718 1.36 -14.81 29.43
N ALA A 719 0.32 -14.70 30.27
CA ALA A 719 -1.08 -14.71 29.83
C ALA A 719 -1.50 -13.42 29.08
N SER A 720 -0.78 -12.31 29.22
CA SER A 720 -1.11 -11.02 28.58
C SER A 720 -1.19 -11.13 27.05
N ALA A 721 -0.31 -11.94 26.46
CA ALA A 721 -0.23 -12.18 25.02
C ALA A 721 -1.43 -12.95 24.46
N GLU A 722 -2.13 -13.71 25.31
CA GLU A 722 -3.31 -14.51 24.92
C GLU A 722 -4.63 -13.75 25.14
N CYS A 723 -4.60 -12.58 25.80
CA CYS A 723 -5.79 -11.77 26.12
C CYS A 723 -6.24 -10.85 24.97
N THR A 724 -6.44 -11.42 23.78
CA THR A 724 -6.81 -10.67 22.57
C THR A 724 -8.07 -9.83 22.78
N ASP A 725 -9.11 -10.39 23.39
CA ASP A 725 -10.38 -9.67 23.60
C ASP A 725 -10.20 -8.39 24.42
N GLN A 726 -9.43 -8.46 25.51
CA GLN A 726 -9.14 -7.31 26.36
C GLN A 726 -8.23 -6.30 25.66
N ASN A 727 -7.21 -6.78 24.95
CA ASN A 727 -6.26 -5.93 24.22
C ASN A 727 -6.91 -5.20 23.03
N PHE A 728 -7.97 -5.76 22.45
CA PHE A 728 -8.68 -5.22 21.29
C PHE A 728 -9.98 -4.50 21.66
N ALA A 729 -10.49 -4.70 22.88
CA ALA A 729 -11.67 -4.01 23.37
C ALA A 729 -11.51 -3.58 24.84
N PRO A 730 -10.56 -2.68 25.17
CA PRO A 730 -10.39 -2.21 26.53
C PRO A 730 -11.62 -1.43 27.01
N ILE A 731 -11.98 -1.62 28.28
CA ILE A 731 -13.00 -0.82 28.98
C ILE A 731 -12.28 0.42 29.53
N GLY A 732 -12.78 1.60 29.19
CA GLY A 732 -12.14 2.88 29.48
C GLY A 732 -13.05 3.91 30.14
N THR A 733 -12.47 5.01 30.58
CA THR A 733 -13.15 6.17 31.19
C THR A 733 -13.31 7.35 30.24
N GLY A 734 -12.67 7.28 29.05
CA GLY A 734 -12.65 8.34 28.05
C GLY A 734 -13.99 8.60 27.35
N PRO A 735 -14.03 9.58 26.42
CA PRO A 735 -15.27 10.03 25.78
C PRO A 735 -15.95 9.00 24.88
N PHE A 736 -15.21 7.99 24.41
CA PHE A 736 -15.75 6.91 23.59
C PHE A 736 -15.36 5.53 24.12
N LYS A 737 -16.12 4.53 23.70
CA LYS A 737 -15.84 3.11 23.90
C LYS A 737 -15.79 2.41 22.54
N ILE A 738 -15.02 1.34 22.46
CA ILE A 738 -14.89 0.59 21.20
C ILE A 738 -16.18 -0.17 20.87
N GLU A 739 -16.63 -0.05 19.62
CA GLU A 739 -17.70 -0.85 19.03
C GLU A 739 -17.11 -2.07 18.31
N SER A 740 -16.07 -1.86 17.50
CA SER A 740 -15.35 -2.92 16.80
C SER A 740 -13.91 -2.51 16.50
N PHE A 741 -12.99 -3.47 16.55
CA PHE A 741 -11.60 -3.29 16.16
C PHE A 741 -11.15 -4.42 15.23
N THR A 742 -10.74 -4.05 14.02
CA THR A 742 -10.08 -4.93 13.05
C THR A 742 -8.60 -4.57 13.03
N THR A 743 -7.77 -5.50 13.49
CA THR A 743 -6.31 -5.32 13.59
C THR A 743 -5.71 -4.91 12.26
N ASN A 744 -4.84 -3.91 12.28
CA ASN A 744 -4.18 -3.35 11.11
C ASN A 744 -5.15 -2.80 10.05
N ASP A 745 -6.38 -2.45 10.45
CA ASP A 745 -7.37 -1.91 9.53
C ASP A 745 -8.21 -0.77 10.13
N THR A 746 -9.17 -1.06 11.01
CA THR A 746 -10.17 -0.06 11.43
C THR A 746 -10.49 -0.19 12.91
N ALA A 747 -10.54 0.93 13.62
CA ALA A 747 -11.11 1.03 14.96
C ALA A 747 -12.36 1.92 14.91
N VAL A 748 -13.49 1.37 15.34
CA VAL A 748 -14.78 2.07 15.36
C VAL A 748 -15.21 2.24 16.81
N TYR A 749 -15.45 3.48 17.20
CA TYR A 749 -15.84 3.85 18.55
C TYR A 749 -17.22 4.49 18.54
N VAL A 750 -17.97 4.27 19.62
CA VAL A 750 -19.25 4.91 19.91
C VAL A 750 -19.15 5.67 21.22
N ILE A 751 -20.03 6.65 21.43
CA ILE A 751 -20.04 7.44 22.66
C ILE A 751 -20.01 6.57 23.93
N ASN A 752 -19.20 6.96 24.90
CA ASN A 752 -19.28 6.43 26.25
C ASN A 752 -20.37 7.19 27.00
N GLU A 753 -21.53 6.58 27.19
CA GLU A 753 -22.68 7.24 27.84
C GLU A 753 -22.42 7.54 29.33
N ASN A 754 -21.39 6.92 29.91
CA ASN A 754 -20.93 7.18 31.28
C ASN A 754 -19.83 8.24 31.36
N TYR A 755 -19.40 8.81 30.22
CA TYR A 755 -18.40 9.86 30.21
C TYR A 755 -18.91 11.12 30.92
N ARG A 756 -18.05 11.70 31.77
CA ARG A 756 -18.37 12.84 32.64
C ARG A 756 -18.81 14.11 31.88
N GLY A 757 -18.45 14.25 30.61
CA GLY A 757 -18.88 15.36 29.74
C GLY A 757 -20.28 15.21 29.14
N VAL A 758 -20.90 14.01 29.19
CA VAL A 758 -22.23 13.76 28.57
C VAL A 758 -23.31 14.70 29.10
N PRO A 759 -23.40 14.99 30.43
CA PRO A 759 -24.36 15.97 30.95
C PRO A 759 -24.15 17.40 30.43
N GLU A 760 -22.96 17.73 29.93
CA GLU A 760 -22.57 19.03 29.40
C GLU A 760 -22.72 19.11 27.87
N GLY A 761 -23.09 18.00 27.22
CA GLY A 761 -23.24 17.92 25.77
C GLY A 761 -22.00 17.40 25.03
N GLU A 762 -21.04 16.81 25.74
CA GLU A 762 -19.79 16.30 25.18
C GLU A 762 -19.69 14.76 25.29
N PRO A 763 -19.10 14.05 24.31
CA PRO A 763 -18.58 14.56 23.04
C PRO A 763 -19.70 14.93 22.05
N TYR A 764 -19.43 15.88 21.14
CA TYR A 764 -20.37 16.27 20.08
C TYR A 764 -20.65 15.10 19.12
N PHE A 765 -19.60 14.42 18.63
CA PHE A 765 -19.75 13.27 17.74
C PHE A 765 -20.28 12.04 18.49
N GLY A 766 -21.20 11.30 17.87
CA GLY A 766 -21.73 10.05 18.42
C GLY A 766 -20.87 8.83 18.07
N ARG A 767 -20.04 8.96 17.01
CA ARG A 767 -19.19 7.89 16.49
C ARG A 767 -17.86 8.44 16.01
N VAL A 768 -16.77 7.72 16.30
CA VAL A 768 -15.43 8.00 15.77
C VAL A 768 -14.99 6.79 14.96
N VAL A 769 -14.44 7.02 13.77
CA VAL A 769 -13.83 5.96 12.96
C VAL A 769 -12.37 6.32 12.73
N ILE A 770 -11.45 5.51 13.24
CA ILE A 770 -10.04 5.57 12.89
C ILE A 770 -9.79 4.49 11.84
N LYS A 771 -9.51 4.92 10.62
CA LYS A 771 -9.25 4.04 9.48
C LYS A 771 -7.77 4.07 9.14
N GLY A 772 -7.16 2.90 9.26
CA GLY A 772 -5.78 2.58 8.96
C GLY A 772 -5.53 2.25 7.48
N GLY A 773 -4.33 2.56 6.99
CA GLY A 773 -3.82 2.13 5.68
C GLY A 773 -3.70 3.25 4.64
N GLY A 774 -3.09 2.92 3.49
CA GLY A 774 -2.76 3.88 2.44
C GLY A 774 -1.41 4.58 2.68
N ASP A 775 -1.29 5.83 2.21
CA ASP A 775 -0.09 6.64 2.35
C ASP A 775 -0.41 8.08 2.80
N ALA A 776 0.61 8.81 3.28
CA ALA A 776 0.44 10.18 3.76
C ALA A 776 -0.12 11.14 2.67
N PRO A 777 0.33 11.11 1.40
CA PRO A 777 -0.28 11.90 0.33
C PRO A 777 -1.78 11.62 0.09
N ALA A 778 -2.21 10.35 0.11
CA ALA A 778 -3.59 9.96 -0.12
C ALA A 778 -4.51 10.41 1.03
N THR A 779 -4.06 10.21 2.27
CA THR A 779 -4.80 10.68 3.46
C THR A 779 -4.91 12.20 3.49
N ALA A 780 -3.82 12.92 3.18
CA ALA A 780 -3.84 14.38 3.01
C ALA A 780 -4.83 14.83 1.94
N ARG A 781 -4.83 14.16 0.78
CA ARG A 781 -5.73 14.47 -0.34
C ARG A 781 -7.20 14.33 0.04
N SER A 782 -7.56 13.26 0.75
CA SER A 782 -8.93 13.00 1.20
C SER A 782 -9.50 14.16 2.03
N VAL A 783 -8.67 14.78 2.87
CA VAL A 783 -9.08 15.88 3.76
C VAL A 783 -8.93 17.25 3.10
N LEU A 784 -7.80 17.52 2.44
CA LEU A 784 -7.42 18.85 1.96
C LEU A 784 -8.01 19.18 0.57
N GLU A 785 -8.16 18.18 -0.31
CA GLU A 785 -8.69 18.35 -1.68
C GLU A 785 -10.13 17.86 -1.85
N LEU A 786 -10.44 16.67 -1.33
CA LEU A 786 -11.70 15.99 -1.63
C LEU A 786 -12.79 16.33 -0.60
N GLY A 787 -12.42 16.45 0.67
CA GLY A 787 -13.36 16.62 1.79
C GLY A 787 -14.16 15.34 2.09
N GLU A 788 -13.57 14.17 1.84
CA GLU A 788 -14.17 12.84 2.05
C GLU A 788 -13.94 12.30 3.48
N SER A 789 -12.94 12.84 4.19
CA SER A 789 -12.63 12.52 5.58
C SER A 789 -12.37 13.80 6.38
N ASP A 790 -12.43 13.70 7.72
CA ASP A 790 -12.37 14.86 8.60
C ASP A 790 -10.96 15.16 9.12
N TYR A 791 -10.10 14.14 9.26
CA TYR A 791 -8.75 14.26 9.80
C TYR A 791 -7.76 13.34 9.08
N ALA A 792 -6.52 13.80 8.88
CA ALA A 792 -5.43 13.03 8.30
C ALA A 792 -4.18 13.16 9.18
N TRP A 793 -3.70 12.03 9.68
CA TRP A 793 -2.64 11.94 10.68
C TRP A 793 -1.23 11.85 10.07
N ASN A 794 -0.25 12.52 10.69
CA ASN A 794 1.20 12.38 10.44
C ASN A 794 1.58 12.51 8.95
N LEU A 795 1.22 13.65 8.35
CA LEU A 795 1.47 13.99 6.97
C LEU A 795 2.95 14.26 6.71
N GLN A 796 3.67 13.20 6.32
CA GLN A 796 5.04 13.27 5.82
C GLN A 796 5.01 13.48 4.30
N VAL A 797 4.57 14.67 3.89
CA VAL A 797 4.37 15.04 2.48
C VAL A 797 5.10 16.34 2.22
N GLU A 798 5.72 16.46 1.05
CA GLU A 798 6.49 17.63 0.66
C GLU A 798 5.62 18.91 0.69
N PRO A 799 6.14 20.06 1.17
CA PRO A 799 5.36 21.28 1.35
C PRO A 799 4.65 21.78 0.10
N GLU A 800 5.28 21.65 -1.09
CA GLU A 800 4.67 22.06 -2.36
C GLU A 800 3.43 21.24 -2.69
N ILE A 801 3.45 19.94 -2.39
CA ILE A 801 2.32 19.03 -2.60
C ILE A 801 1.19 19.38 -1.63
N LEU A 802 1.50 19.59 -0.34
CA LEU A 802 0.50 20.00 0.65
C LEU A 802 -0.10 21.36 0.33
N ALA A 803 0.70 22.32 -0.12
CA ALA A 803 0.22 23.64 -0.52
C ALA A 803 -0.74 23.57 -1.72
N ALA A 804 -0.44 22.73 -2.71
CA ALA A 804 -1.34 22.46 -3.83
C ALA A 804 -2.68 21.86 -3.35
N MET A 805 -2.63 20.92 -2.39
CA MET A 805 -3.83 20.32 -1.82
C MET A 805 -4.67 21.33 -1.03
N VAL A 806 -4.04 22.14 -0.18
CA VAL A 806 -4.71 23.21 0.59
C VAL A 806 -5.40 24.23 -0.32
N ALA A 807 -4.86 24.48 -1.52
CA ALA A 807 -5.45 25.41 -2.48
C ALA A 807 -6.86 25.03 -2.96
N ALA A 808 -7.26 23.75 -2.80
CA ALA A 808 -8.62 23.30 -3.06
C ALA A 808 -9.65 23.79 -2.01
N GLY A 809 -9.18 24.24 -0.84
CA GLY A 809 -9.99 24.92 0.17
C GLY A 809 -10.90 24.03 1.02
N LYS A 810 -10.66 22.71 1.07
CA LYS A 810 -11.47 21.78 1.90
C LYS A 810 -10.98 21.60 3.32
N GLY A 811 -9.67 21.71 3.53
CA GLY A 811 -9.06 21.57 4.85
C GLY A 811 -7.88 22.50 5.06
N THR A 812 -7.23 22.32 6.21
CA THR A 812 -6.03 23.06 6.61
C THR A 812 -5.00 22.11 7.19
N VAL A 813 -3.72 22.42 6.96
CA VAL A 813 -2.59 21.71 7.57
C VAL A 813 -2.29 22.36 8.91
N VAL A 814 -2.11 21.54 9.93
CA VAL A 814 -1.72 21.95 11.28
C VAL A 814 -0.39 21.30 11.63
N SER A 815 0.47 22.04 12.31
CA SER A 815 1.73 21.52 12.84
C SER A 815 1.93 21.96 14.29
N ALA A 816 2.56 21.10 15.09
CA ALA A 816 2.99 21.44 16.44
C ALA A 816 4.34 20.81 16.74
N PHE A 817 5.08 21.41 17.66
CA PHE A 817 6.50 21.10 17.89
C PHE A 817 6.73 20.67 19.35
N SER A 818 7.36 19.51 19.53
CA SER A 818 7.92 19.06 20.81
C SER A 818 9.43 18.86 20.67
N THR A 819 9.97 17.69 21.00
CA THR A 819 11.42 17.45 21.11
C THR A 819 12.02 16.75 19.88
N MET A 820 11.24 16.47 18.83
CA MET A 820 11.72 15.70 17.67
C MET A 820 12.77 16.45 16.85
N VAL A 821 13.89 15.78 16.57
CA VAL A 821 14.99 16.33 15.76
C VAL A 821 15.43 15.34 14.69
N GLU A 822 15.39 15.74 13.43
CA GLU A 822 16.14 15.09 12.36
C GLU A 822 17.61 15.43 12.53
N ARG A 823 18.45 14.40 12.59
CA ARG A 823 19.89 14.54 12.87
C ARG A 823 20.71 13.47 12.17
N ILE A 824 21.99 13.76 12.04
CA ILE A 824 23.01 12.81 11.64
C ILE A 824 23.73 12.32 12.89
N MET A 825 23.84 11.01 13.04
CA MET A 825 24.74 10.36 13.97
C MET A 825 26.09 10.14 13.28
N VAL A 826 27.19 10.35 14.00
CA VAL A 826 28.54 10.28 13.44
C VAL A 826 29.32 9.19 14.15
N ASN A 827 29.66 8.11 13.43
CA ASN A 827 30.30 6.94 14.03
C ASN A 827 31.70 7.30 14.56
N GLN A 828 31.89 7.19 15.88
CA GLN A 828 33.19 7.52 16.52
C GLN A 828 34.19 6.36 16.44
N THR A 829 33.78 5.20 15.94
CA THR A 829 34.61 4.00 15.76
C THR A 829 34.79 3.69 14.28
N ASN A 830 35.81 2.91 13.92
CA ASN A 830 36.11 2.64 12.52
C ASN A 830 35.14 1.62 11.89
N PRO A 831 34.38 1.97 10.84
CA PRO A 831 33.45 1.07 10.17
C PRO A 831 34.10 0.18 9.10
N ASP A 832 35.41 0.28 8.86
CA ASP A 832 36.11 -0.43 7.78
C ASP A 832 35.81 -1.95 7.79
N PRO A 833 35.22 -2.49 6.70
CA PRO A 833 34.97 -3.93 6.56
C PRO A 833 36.20 -4.81 6.78
N ALA A 834 37.41 -4.31 6.57
CA ALA A 834 38.66 -5.05 6.80
C ALA A 834 38.89 -5.43 8.27
N LEU A 835 38.21 -4.77 9.21
CA LEU A 835 38.24 -5.09 10.64
C LEU A 835 37.36 -6.30 11.02
N GLY A 836 36.58 -6.83 10.06
CA GLY A 836 35.71 -7.98 10.30
C GLY A 836 34.72 -7.72 11.42
N ASP A 837 34.72 -8.57 12.45
CA ASP A 837 33.81 -8.45 13.59
C ASP A 837 34.17 -7.27 14.52
N ASP A 838 35.35 -6.67 14.41
CA ASP A 838 35.79 -5.56 15.26
C ASP A 838 35.42 -4.17 14.69
N ARG A 839 34.80 -4.14 13.50
CA ARG A 839 34.32 -2.90 12.88
C ARG A 839 33.16 -2.31 13.69
N SER A 840 33.15 -0.99 13.84
CA SER A 840 32.18 -0.22 14.66
C SER A 840 32.02 -0.68 16.12
N GLU A 841 32.93 -1.51 16.63
CA GLU A 841 32.93 -1.95 18.02
C GLU A 841 33.70 -0.95 18.89
N TYR A 842 33.12 -0.62 20.04
CA TYR A 842 33.83 0.16 21.05
C TYR A 842 34.86 -0.72 21.77
N MET A 843 36.15 -0.48 21.50
CA MET A 843 37.27 -1.21 22.09
C MET A 843 38.12 -0.32 23.00
N ASP A 844 37.50 0.34 23.98
CA ASP A 844 38.15 1.29 24.90
C ASP A 844 38.95 2.39 24.15
N GLY A 845 38.39 2.88 23.04
CA GLY A 845 39.03 3.86 22.16
C GLY A 845 40.18 3.32 21.29
N GLY A 846 40.40 2.00 21.27
CA GLY A 846 41.44 1.35 20.47
C GLY A 846 41.17 1.28 18.97
N ASN A 847 39.96 1.62 18.53
CA ASN A 847 39.53 1.61 17.13
C ASN A 847 38.76 2.88 16.73
N PRO A 848 39.38 4.07 16.81
CA PRO A 848 38.72 5.32 16.48
C PRO A 848 38.45 5.43 14.98
N HIS A 849 37.41 6.17 14.60
CA HIS A 849 37.18 6.52 13.20
C HIS A 849 38.38 7.32 12.65
N PRO A 850 38.88 7.04 11.42
CA PRO A 850 40.10 7.66 10.88
C PRO A 850 40.14 9.20 10.85
N PHE A 851 39.00 9.87 10.67
CA PHE A 851 38.92 11.34 10.64
C PHE A 851 37.67 11.93 11.32
N LEU A 852 36.58 11.17 11.52
CA LEU A 852 35.34 11.67 12.16
C LEU A 852 35.42 11.82 13.68
N THR A 853 36.55 11.42 14.28
CA THR A 853 36.87 11.75 15.68
C THR A 853 37.55 13.12 15.82
N ASP A 854 37.96 13.76 14.71
CA ASP A 854 38.50 15.13 14.73
C ASP A 854 37.33 16.15 14.73
N PRO A 855 37.17 16.94 15.81
CA PRO A 855 36.09 17.93 15.88
C PRO A 855 36.20 19.04 14.81
N VAL A 856 37.37 19.26 14.21
CA VAL A 856 37.51 20.20 13.08
C VAL A 856 36.74 19.70 11.86
N VAL A 857 36.81 18.39 11.58
CA VAL A 857 36.04 17.78 10.49
C VAL A 857 34.56 17.84 10.80
N GLY A 858 34.15 17.45 12.01
CA GLY A 858 32.75 17.53 12.43
C GLY A 858 32.16 18.94 12.34
N ARG A 859 32.92 19.96 12.76
CA ARG A 859 32.53 21.38 12.62
C ARG A 859 32.39 21.79 11.16
N ALA A 860 33.36 21.45 10.32
CA ALA A 860 33.32 21.77 8.89
C ALA A 860 32.11 21.11 8.20
N LEU A 861 31.83 19.83 8.49
CA LEU A 861 30.66 19.12 7.98
C LEU A 861 29.36 19.80 8.43
N SER A 862 29.27 20.24 9.69
CA SER A 862 28.06 20.85 10.23
C SER A 862 27.77 22.23 9.62
N ILE A 863 28.75 23.13 9.55
CA ILE A 863 28.53 24.50 9.03
C ILE A 863 28.43 24.55 7.50
N ALA A 864 28.85 23.48 6.81
CA ALA A 864 28.67 23.38 5.37
C ALA A 864 27.21 23.11 4.95
N ILE A 865 26.34 22.68 5.86
CA ILE A 865 24.96 22.28 5.55
C ILE A 865 24.03 23.51 5.54
N ASP A 866 23.29 23.71 4.45
CA ASP A 866 22.20 24.69 4.39
C ASP A 866 20.89 24.13 4.98
N ARG A 867 20.76 24.22 6.30
CA ARG A 867 19.57 23.73 7.03
C ARG A 867 18.28 24.45 6.65
N GLN A 868 18.35 25.71 6.21
CA GLN A 868 17.14 26.43 5.78
C GLN A 868 16.62 25.84 4.48
N THR A 869 17.51 25.55 3.52
CA THR A 869 17.14 24.85 2.29
C THR A 869 16.54 23.47 2.60
N LEU A 870 17.09 22.72 3.56
CA LEU A 870 16.50 21.44 3.99
C LEU A 870 15.06 21.60 4.49
N VAL A 871 14.79 22.63 5.30
CA VAL A 871 13.44 22.95 5.79
C VAL A 871 12.51 23.32 4.64
N ASP A 872 12.93 24.25 3.78
CA ASP A 872 12.10 24.77 2.70
C ASP A 872 11.69 23.67 1.70
N VAL A 873 12.59 22.74 1.41
CA VAL A 873 12.35 21.63 0.47
C VAL A 873 11.56 20.49 1.12
N GLY A 874 11.89 20.11 2.36
CA GLY A 874 11.40 18.86 2.95
C GLY A 874 10.28 19.00 3.97
N TYR A 875 10.15 20.14 4.66
CA TYR A 875 9.35 20.24 5.89
C TYR A 875 8.41 21.45 5.95
N GLY A 876 8.74 22.56 5.29
CA GLY A 876 7.89 23.76 5.26
C GLY A 876 7.54 24.27 6.67
N ASP A 877 6.26 24.54 6.91
CA ASP A 877 5.75 25.01 8.21
C ASP A 877 5.92 24.00 9.37
N ALA A 878 6.31 22.76 9.06
CA ALA A 878 6.61 21.72 10.03
C ALA A 878 8.11 21.55 10.35
N GLY A 879 8.98 22.39 9.78
CA GLY A 879 10.42 22.35 10.02
C GLY A 879 10.95 23.66 10.56
N ARG A 880 11.95 23.58 11.44
CA ARG A 880 12.77 24.72 11.85
C ARG A 880 14.24 24.29 11.87
N PRO A 881 15.18 25.08 11.32
CA PRO A 881 16.60 24.77 11.49
C PRO A 881 16.94 24.70 12.98
N THR A 882 17.70 23.68 13.39
CA THR A 882 18.18 23.56 14.76
C THR A 882 19.63 23.12 14.80
N CYS A 883 20.36 23.62 15.79
CA CYS A 883 21.70 23.19 16.16
C CYS A 883 21.70 22.35 17.44
N ASN A 884 20.53 21.91 17.90
CA ASN A 884 20.38 21.22 19.18
C ASN A 884 19.66 19.88 18.99
N VAL A 885 20.09 18.87 19.74
CA VAL A 885 19.35 17.60 19.87
C VAL A 885 18.14 17.74 20.79
N TRP A 886 18.06 18.84 21.53
CA TRP A 886 16.99 19.16 22.47
C TRP A 886 16.50 20.60 22.30
N PRO A 887 15.63 20.87 21.31
CA PRO A 887 15.21 22.23 20.96
C PRO A 887 14.03 22.77 21.79
N ALA A 888 13.36 21.92 22.57
CA ALA A 888 12.17 22.26 23.35
C ALA A 888 12.16 21.54 24.71
N PRO A 889 11.56 22.12 25.76
CA PRO A 889 10.97 23.45 25.81
C PRO A 889 12.00 24.58 25.67
N PRO A 890 11.60 25.81 25.29
CA PRO A 890 12.54 26.91 25.01
C PRO A 890 13.53 27.24 26.13
N ALA A 891 13.18 26.98 27.39
CA ALA A 891 14.05 27.18 28.55
C ALA A 891 15.30 26.27 28.57
N GLN A 892 15.30 25.21 27.76
CA GLN A 892 16.36 24.19 27.67
C GLN A 892 17.10 24.25 26.33
N ASN A 893 16.70 25.15 25.42
CA ASN A 893 17.30 25.27 24.11
C ASN A 893 18.60 26.08 24.19
N SER A 894 19.72 25.49 23.78
CA SER A 894 21.02 26.18 23.78
C SER A 894 21.18 27.12 22.59
N THR A 895 21.86 28.24 22.79
CA THR A 895 22.32 29.13 21.72
C THR A 895 23.83 29.03 21.47
N ALA A 896 24.53 28.12 22.17
CA ALA A 896 25.98 27.98 22.06
C ALA A 896 26.41 27.39 20.70
N ASN A 897 25.51 26.65 20.05
CA ASN A 897 25.77 25.92 18.81
C ASN A 897 25.24 26.63 17.55
N ASP A 898 24.70 27.84 17.68
CA ASP A 898 23.96 28.57 16.63
C ASP A 898 24.79 28.92 15.38
N GLU A 899 26.11 28.72 15.40
CA GLU A 899 26.95 28.86 14.20
C GLU A 899 26.44 27.99 13.05
N CYS A 900 25.83 26.84 13.36
CA CYS A 900 25.30 25.91 12.35
C CYS A 900 24.04 26.43 11.61
N LEU A 901 23.39 27.50 12.11
CA LEU A 901 22.17 28.05 11.50
C LEU A 901 22.44 28.81 10.20
N THR A 902 23.70 29.16 9.92
CA THR A 902 24.11 29.83 8.69
C THR A 902 25.15 28.98 7.97
N GLN A 903 24.87 28.62 6.71
CA GLN A 903 25.85 27.92 5.88
C GLN A 903 27.08 28.79 5.65
N ASP A 904 28.28 28.25 5.92
CA ASP A 904 29.56 28.91 5.66
C ASP A 904 30.59 27.94 5.05
N ILE A 905 30.53 27.82 3.72
CA ILE A 905 31.43 26.97 2.92
C ILE A 905 32.88 27.47 2.96
N ASP A 906 33.09 28.79 3.04
CA ASP A 906 34.43 29.38 3.06
C ASP A 906 35.13 29.07 4.40
N LEU A 907 34.41 29.23 5.52
CA LEU A 907 34.92 28.86 6.83
C LEU A 907 35.15 27.35 6.94
N ALA A 908 34.25 26.51 6.42
CA ALA A 908 34.44 25.05 6.42
C ALA A 908 35.72 24.65 5.67
N ASN A 909 35.96 25.22 4.47
CA ASN A 909 37.20 25.00 3.73
C ASN A 909 38.43 25.50 4.49
N GLN A 910 38.36 26.69 5.09
CA GLN A 910 39.45 27.23 5.88
C GLN A 910 39.79 26.34 7.09
N LEU A 911 38.79 25.83 7.80
CA LEU A 911 38.98 24.93 8.94
C LEU A 911 39.72 23.65 8.53
N LEU A 912 39.32 23.05 7.41
CA LEU A 912 39.96 21.86 6.86
C LEU A 912 41.40 22.16 6.42
N ASP A 913 41.63 23.28 5.71
CA ASP A 913 42.97 23.73 5.28
C ASP A 913 43.91 23.94 6.48
N ASP A 914 43.44 24.65 7.52
CA ASP A 914 44.23 24.99 8.72
C ASP A 914 44.57 23.73 9.54
N ALA A 915 43.72 22.70 9.50
CA ALA A 915 43.97 21.39 10.11
C ALA A 915 44.79 20.43 9.22
N GLY A 916 45.13 20.83 8.00
CA GLY A 916 45.97 20.05 7.09
C GLY A 916 45.21 19.00 6.28
N TYR A 917 43.88 19.07 6.24
CA TYR A 917 43.06 18.29 5.31
C TYR A 917 43.10 18.96 3.95
N ALA A 918 43.73 18.33 2.95
CA ALA A 918 43.93 18.94 1.64
C ALA A 918 43.80 17.89 0.54
N ASP A 919 43.32 18.32 -0.63
CA ASP A 919 43.37 17.52 -1.85
C ASP A 919 44.82 17.52 -2.37
N THR A 920 45.54 16.43 -2.13
CA THR A 920 46.96 16.28 -2.41
C THR A 920 47.25 15.65 -3.77
N ASP A 921 46.26 15.01 -4.40
CA ASP A 921 46.40 14.32 -5.68
C ASP A 921 45.57 14.93 -6.84
N GLY A 922 44.71 15.90 -6.53
CA GLY A 922 43.93 16.71 -7.45
C GLY A 922 42.63 16.04 -7.92
N ASP A 923 42.13 15.03 -7.22
CA ASP A 923 40.89 14.32 -7.58
C ASP A 923 39.61 15.01 -7.09
N GLY A 924 39.74 16.07 -6.28
CA GLY A 924 38.63 16.85 -5.72
C GLY A 924 38.16 16.36 -4.35
N VAL A 925 38.76 15.31 -3.80
CA VAL A 925 38.54 14.80 -2.43
C VAL A 925 39.73 15.22 -1.57
N ARG A 926 39.47 15.62 -0.32
CA ARG A 926 40.54 15.96 0.63
C ARG A 926 41.07 14.70 1.30
N GLU A 927 42.37 14.64 1.52
CA GLU A 927 42.98 13.68 2.44
C GLU A 927 43.23 14.30 3.80
N SER A 928 43.09 13.48 4.85
CA SER A 928 43.62 13.77 6.17
C SER A 928 45.15 13.93 6.16
N PRO A 929 45.75 14.52 7.22
CA PRO A 929 47.20 14.61 7.35
C PRO A 929 47.96 13.27 7.23
N ASP A 930 47.29 12.15 7.50
CA ASP A 930 47.82 10.79 7.39
C ASP A 930 47.55 10.12 6.01
N GLY A 931 46.94 10.85 5.07
CA GLY A 931 46.69 10.39 3.69
C GLY A 931 45.40 9.57 3.51
N VAL A 932 44.50 9.54 4.51
CA VAL A 932 43.19 8.90 4.38
C VAL A 932 42.21 9.85 3.68
N PRO A 933 41.57 9.47 2.56
CA PRO A 933 40.62 10.34 1.86
C PRO A 933 39.31 10.49 2.66
N LEU A 934 38.71 11.68 2.59
CA LEU A 934 37.43 12.01 3.25
C LEU A 934 36.27 11.47 2.41
N LYS A 935 36.08 10.15 2.48
CA LYS A 935 34.95 9.43 1.87
C LYS A 935 34.02 8.95 2.97
N ILE A 936 32.74 9.25 2.83
CA ILE A 936 31.71 8.95 3.83
C ILE A 936 30.61 8.11 3.19
N LEU A 937 30.31 6.96 3.77
CA LEU A 937 29.06 6.24 3.56
C LEU A 937 27.99 6.85 4.47
N TYR A 938 26.94 7.39 3.85
CA TYR A 938 25.83 8.04 4.50
C TYR A 938 24.56 7.20 4.35
N GLN A 939 24.09 6.58 5.45
CA GLN A 939 22.90 5.74 5.45
C GLN A 939 21.65 6.36 6.11
N THR A 940 20.47 5.91 5.70
CA THR A 940 19.18 6.22 6.33
C THR A 940 18.15 5.13 5.99
N SER A 941 17.01 5.13 6.67
CA SER A 941 15.81 4.42 6.25
C SER A 941 15.25 4.99 4.93
N THR A 942 14.74 4.15 4.03
CA THR A 942 14.06 4.56 2.79
C THR A 942 12.85 5.45 3.08
N ASN A 943 12.98 6.75 2.76
CA ASN A 943 11.96 7.78 2.92
C ASN A 943 12.31 8.95 1.96
N THR A 944 11.35 9.44 1.18
CA THR A 944 11.61 10.43 0.11
C THR A 944 12.18 11.74 0.64
N VAL A 945 11.67 12.24 1.78
CA VAL A 945 12.17 13.47 2.43
C VAL A 945 13.61 13.30 2.93
N ARG A 946 13.94 12.15 3.53
CA ARG A 946 15.32 11.87 3.97
C ARG A 946 16.27 11.68 2.79
N GLN A 947 15.84 11.01 1.72
CA GLN A 947 16.65 10.85 0.51
C GLN A 947 16.97 12.21 -0.13
N ALA A 948 15.97 13.10 -0.23
CA ALA A 948 16.19 14.47 -0.68
C ALA A 948 17.16 15.23 0.23
N THR A 949 17.02 15.06 1.56
CA THR A 949 17.93 15.66 2.56
C THR A 949 19.37 15.15 2.39
N GLN A 950 19.56 13.84 2.22
CA GLN A 950 20.88 13.23 1.99
C GLN A 950 21.55 13.77 0.72
N GLU A 951 20.81 13.91 -0.37
CA GLU A 951 21.32 14.41 -1.64
C GLU A 951 21.75 15.89 -1.52
N LEU A 952 20.98 16.73 -0.82
CA LEU A 952 21.35 18.13 -0.57
C LEU A 952 22.62 18.22 0.30
N ILE A 953 22.72 17.43 1.37
CA ILE A 953 23.90 17.40 2.24
C ILE A 953 25.14 16.92 1.48
N LYS A 954 25.00 15.88 0.65
CA LYS A 954 26.08 15.41 -0.24
C LYS A 954 26.57 16.52 -1.17
N GLN A 955 25.67 17.30 -1.75
CA GLN A 955 26.03 18.44 -2.61
C GLN A 955 26.77 19.53 -1.84
N ASP A 956 26.38 19.79 -0.60
CA ASP A 956 27.05 20.75 0.29
C ASP A 956 28.45 20.27 0.70
N TRP A 957 28.59 18.99 1.04
CA TRP A 957 29.88 18.39 1.42
C TRP A 957 30.86 18.24 0.26
N ALA A 958 30.37 18.03 -0.96
CA ALA A 958 31.21 18.07 -2.15
C ALA A 958 31.91 19.44 -2.33
N LYS A 959 31.28 20.55 -1.90
CA LYS A 959 31.87 21.91 -1.99
C LYS A 959 33.07 22.11 -1.03
N ILE A 960 33.23 21.24 -0.05
CA ILE A 960 34.34 21.26 0.91
C ILE A 960 35.30 20.09 0.70
N GLY A 961 35.18 19.35 -0.41
CA GLY A 961 36.06 18.24 -0.79
C GLY A 961 35.83 16.96 0.00
N VAL A 962 34.58 16.69 0.40
CA VAL A 962 34.18 15.44 1.05
C VAL A 962 33.33 14.63 0.07
N GLU A 963 33.76 13.41 -0.23
CA GLU A 963 33.00 12.48 -1.08
C GLU A 963 31.95 11.75 -0.23
N THR A 964 30.72 11.64 -0.73
CA THR A 964 29.63 11.00 0.02
C THR A 964 28.88 9.99 -0.85
N GLU A 965 28.87 8.75 -0.41
CA GLU A 965 28.07 7.65 -0.96
C GLU A 965 26.77 7.53 -0.17
N LEU A 966 25.64 7.48 -0.86
CA LEU A 966 24.32 7.39 -0.22
C LEU A 966 23.85 5.93 -0.18
N ARG A 967 23.35 5.51 0.97
CA ARG A 967 22.79 4.17 1.19
C ARG A 967 21.41 4.27 1.82
N ASN A 968 20.44 3.56 1.26
CA ASN A 968 19.08 3.49 1.80
C ASN A 968 18.75 2.06 2.20
N ILE A 969 18.19 1.89 3.39
CA ILE A 969 17.83 0.60 3.97
C ILE A 969 16.33 0.59 4.25
N ASP A 970 15.66 -0.54 4.06
CA ASP A 970 14.25 -0.67 4.45
C ASP A 970 14.06 -0.28 5.94
N ALA A 971 13.01 0.47 6.25
CA ALA A 971 12.81 1.00 7.60
C ALA A 971 12.67 -0.11 8.67
N SER A 972 12.06 -1.25 8.33
CA SER A 972 11.89 -2.37 9.27
C SER A 972 13.22 -3.04 9.61
N VAL A 973 14.16 -3.03 8.66
CA VAL A 973 15.52 -3.55 8.85
C VAL A 973 16.39 -2.51 9.58
N PHE A 974 16.34 -1.25 9.14
CA PHE A 974 17.15 -0.17 9.70
C PHE A 974 16.88 0.03 11.19
N PHE A 975 15.61 0.07 11.60
CA PHE A 975 15.20 0.17 13.00
C PHE A 975 15.03 -1.19 13.70
N GLY A 976 15.40 -2.28 13.03
CA GLY A 976 15.31 -3.63 13.57
C GLY A 976 16.29 -3.87 14.72
N GLY A 977 15.91 -4.77 15.63
CA GLY A 977 16.72 -5.17 16.78
C GLY A 977 17.55 -6.44 16.56
N ASP A 978 17.57 -7.01 15.35
CA ASP A 978 18.28 -8.27 15.10
C ASP A 978 19.82 -8.09 15.16
N PRO A 979 20.51 -8.68 16.14
CA PRO A 979 21.97 -8.59 16.24
C PRO A 979 22.70 -9.33 15.12
N ALA A 980 22.02 -10.16 14.30
CA ALA A 980 22.61 -10.81 13.13
C ALA A 980 22.61 -9.89 11.89
N SER A 981 21.54 -9.12 11.68
CA SER A 981 21.43 -8.17 10.57
C SER A 981 22.59 -7.14 10.59
N PRO A 982 23.33 -6.94 9.48
CA PRO A 982 24.39 -5.94 9.38
C PRO A 982 23.86 -4.50 9.19
N ASP A 983 22.55 -4.36 8.98
CA ASP A 983 21.93 -3.15 8.45
C ASP A 983 21.09 -2.38 9.48
N THR A 984 21.19 -2.78 10.76
CA THR A 984 20.55 -2.07 11.87
C THR A 984 21.34 -0.82 12.25
N TYR A 985 20.64 0.23 12.63
CA TYR A 985 21.24 1.47 13.14
C TYR A 985 22.08 1.21 14.40
N GLY A 986 21.74 0.19 15.19
CA GLY A 986 22.53 -0.23 16.35
C GLY A 986 23.94 -0.70 15.98
N LYS A 987 24.11 -1.45 14.88
CA LYS A 987 25.44 -1.88 14.39
C LYS A 987 26.22 -0.77 13.72
N PHE A 988 25.53 0.09 12.99
CA PHE A 988 26.08 1.33 12.42
C PHE A 988 27.38 1.11 11.61
N TYR A 989 27.39 0.17 10.66
CA TYR A 989 28.56 -0.09 9.81
C TYR A 989 28.80 0.94 8.69
N ALA A 990 28.18 2.12 8.79
CA ALA A 990 28.44 3.28 7.96
C ALA A 990 29.26 4.32 8.75
N ASP A 991 29.81 5.30 8.06
CA ASP A 991 30.52 6.41 8.70
C ASP A 991 29.52 7.35 9.39
N ILE A 992 28.35 7.57 8.77
CA ILE A 992 27.25 8.36 9.34
C ILE A 992 25.87 7.77 9.01
N GLU A 993 24.88 8.07 9.85
CA GLU A 993 23.49 7.71 9.58
C GLU A 993 22.50 8.81 10.01
N MET A 994 21.37 8.92 9.33
CA MET A 994 20.33 9.91 9.64
C MET A 994 19.02 9.25 10.07
N TYR A 995 18.42 9.80 11.12
CA TYR A 995 17.06 9.50 11.55
C TYR A 995 16.55 10.55 12.53
N THR A 996 15.26 10.43 12.90
CA THR A 996 14.63 11.21 13.97
C THR A 996 14.25 10.34 15.14
N ASN A 997 14.44 10.89 16.34
CA ASN A 997 13.65 10.53 17.51
C ASN A 997 13.37 11.79 18.36
N GLY A 998 12.57 11.62 19.40
CA GLY A 998 12.29 12.64 20.41
C GLY A 998 12.06 11.96 21.76
N ALA A 999 11.89 12.75 22.80
CA ALA A 999 11.51 12.27 24.12
C ALA A 999 10.01 12.43 24.38
N ALA A 1000 9.50 11.56 25.26
CA ALA A 1000 8.19 11.73 25.85
C ALA A 1000 8.25 12.78 26.96
N GLY A 1001 7.33 13.75 26.93
CA GLY A 1001 7.23 14.81 27.93
C GLY A 1001 8.37 15.84 27.89
N VAL A 1002 8.44 16.66 28.94
CA VAL A 1002 9.33 17.85 29.02
C VAL A 1002 10.62 17.64 29.80
N ASP A 1003 10.81 16.46 30.40
CA ASP A 1003 12.01 16.17 31.18
C ASP A 1003 13.08 15.49 30.34
N SER A 1004 14.26 16.08 30.30
CA SER A 1004 15.37 15.64 29.45
C SER A 1004 16.15 14.45 30.01
N GLN A 1005 15.94 14.05 31.26
CA GLN A 1005 16.83 13.13 31.97
C GLN A 1005 16.97 11.78 31.28
N SER A 1006 15.86 11.15 30.92
CA SER A 1006 15.91 9.84 30.24
C SER A 1006 16.54 9.97 28.86
N TYR A 1007 16.19 11.03 28.13
CA TYR A 1007 16.65 11.23 26.76
C TYR A 1007 18.16 11.51 26.71
N MET A 1008 18.64 12.44 27.53
CA MET A 1008 20.07 12.73 27.67
C MET A 1008 20.84 11.51 28.22
N GLY A 1009 20.18 10.67 29.03
CA GLY A 1009 20.76 9.42 29.50
C GLY A 1009 21.16 8.46 28.38
N SER A 1010 20.51 8.58 27.21
CA SER A 1010 20.74 7.72 26.05
C SER A 1010 22.19 7.73 25.55
N TRP A 1011 22.94 8.80 25.82
CA TRP A 1011 24.32 9.00 25.36
C TRP A 1011 25.37 8.87 26.46
N THR A 1012 24.99 8.36 27.64
CA THR A 1012 25.98 8.04 28.67
C THR A 1012 26.83 6.84 28.25
N THR A 1013 28.06 6.73 28.79
CA THR A 1013 29.00 5.65 28.46
C THR A 1013 28.42 4.23 28.67
N PRO A 1014 27.64 3.94 29.74
CA PRO A 1014 27.06 2.62 29.94
C PRO A 1014 26.05 2.18 28.87
N ASN A 1015 25.53 3.12 28.07
CA ASN A 1015 24.53 2.85 27.04
C ASN A 1015 25.13 2.66 25.64
N ILE A 1016 26.45 2.53 25.53
CA ILE A 1016 27.15 2.26 24.25
C ILE A 1016 26.59 0.99 23.59
N SER A 1017 26.27 1.11 22.29
CA SER A 1017 25.88 -0.03 21.48
C SER A 1017 27.12 -0.84 21.07
N GLY A 1018 27.14 -2.13 21.40
CA GLY A 1018 28.24 -3.03 21.09
C GLY A 1018 27.88 -4.49 21.32
N LYS A 1019 28.85 -5.39 21.16
CA LYS A 1019 28.61 -6.84 21.34
C LYS A 1019 28.11 -7.21 22.73
N ASP A 1020 28.57 -6.50 23.76
CA ASP A 1020 28.19 -6.71 25.16
C ASP A 1020 26.73 -6.32 25.46
N THR A 1021 26.17 -5.38 24.71
CA THR A 1021 24.75 -4.98 24.75
C THR A 1021 23.91 -5.62 23.64
N ASN A 1022 24.45 -6.61 22.91
CA ASN A 1022 23.83 -7.18 21.71
C ASN A 1022 23.36 -6.12 20.70
N TRP A 1023 24.12 -5.03 20.56
CA TRP A 1023 23.83 -3.90 19.68
C TRP A 1023 22.52 -3.15 20.02
N GLN A 1024 22.00 -3.31 21.25
CA GLN A 1024 20.77 -2.66 21.71
C GLN A 1024 21.02 -1.40 22.56
N GLY A 1025 22.28 -1.00 22.74
CA GLY A 1025 22.60 0.26 23.42
C GLY A 1025 22.09 1.48 22.66
N SER A 1026 21.58 2.49 23.36
CA SER A 1026 21.03 3.71 22.75
C SER A 1026 22.11 4.69 22.27
N ASN A 1027 23.33 4.60 22.82
CA ASN A 1027 24.48 5.41 22.40
C ASN A 1027 25.14 4.74 21.19
N VAL A 1028 24.45 4.84 20.04
CA VAL A 1028 24.88 4.20 18.79
C VAL A 1028 26.06 4.90 18.15
N GLN A 1029 26.32 6.17 18.40
CA GLN A 1029 27.52 6.81 17.86
C GLN A 1029 28.79 6.46 18.64
N ARG A 1030 28.67 5.73 19.76
CA ARG A 1030 29.76 5.39 20.70
C ARG A 1030 30.44 6.63 21.27
N PHE A 1031 29.64 7.64 21.59
CA PHE A 1031 30.11 8.84 22.28
C PHE A 1031 30.58 8.51 23.69
N GLN A 1032 31.65 9.17 24.15
CA GLN A 1032 32.16 9.04 25.50
C GLN A 1032 32.56 10.42 26.04
N SER A 1033 32.13 10.73 27.27
CA SER A 1033 32.60 11.90 28.01
C SER A 1033 32.34 11.73 29.51
N ASP A 1034 33.41 11.71 30.31
CA ASP A 1034 33.32 11.69 31.77
C ASP A 1034 32.56 12.91 32.32
N GLU A 1035 32.68 14.05 31.63
CA GLU A 1035 31.95 15.28 31.99
C GLU A 1035 30.45 15.13 31.73
N TYR A 1036 30.08 14.53 30.60
CA TYR A 1036 28.68 14.24 30.26
C TYR A 1036 28.06 13.26 31.26
N ASP A 1037 28.75 12.15 31.56
CA ASP A 1037 28.29 11.15 32.52
C ASP A 1037 28.13 11.76 33.93
N THR A 1038 29.06 12.63 34.34
CA THR A 1038 28.99 13.32 35.64
C THR A 1038 27.83 14.31 35.71
N LEU A 1039 27.61 15.08 34.65
CA LEU A 1039 26.50 16.03 34.57
C LEU A 1039 25.15 15.33 34.49
N HIS A 1040 25.05 14.22 33.76
CA HIS A 1040 23.84 13.41 33.74
C HIS A 1040 23.55 12.82 35.12
N ALA A 1041 24.56 12.30 35.82
CA ALA A 1041 24.41 11.85 37.20
C ALA A 1041 23.95 12.99 38.14
N GLU A 1042 24.42 14.23 37.96
CA GLU A 1042 23.89 15.41 38.68
C GLU A 1042 22.42 15.68 38.32
N LEU A 1043 22.05 15.59 37.04
CA LEU A 1043 20.67 15.76 36.58
C LEU A 1043 19.73 14.78 37.28
N THR A 1044 20.12 13.52 37.45
CA THR A 1044 19.29 12.50 38.16
C THR A 1044 18.98 12.85 39.62
N GLN A 1045 19.75 13.75 40.24
CA GLN A 1045 19.60 14.14 41.65
C GLN A 1045 19.09 15.58 41.83
N THR A 1046 18.85 16.30 40.74
CA THR A 1046 18.53 17.74 40.78
C THR A 1046 17.03 17.99 40.72
N ALA A 1047 16.45 18.56 41.78
CA ALA A 1047 15.02 18.91 41.85
C ALA A 1047 14.69 20.33 41.39
N ASP A 1048 15.65 21.24 41.47
CA ASP A 1048 15.46 22.61 41.03
C ASP A 1048 15.37 22.68 39.50
N MET A 1049 14.23 23.14 38.98
CA MET A 1049 13.97 23.16 37.55
C MET A 1049 14.92 24.08 36.77
N ASP A 1050 15.33 25.20 37.35
CA ASP A 1050 16.29 26.11 36.70
C ASP A 1050 17.65 25.42 36.55
N ARG A 1051 18.12 24.74 37.60
CA ARG A 1051 19.35 23.95 37.52
C ARG A 1051 19.24 22.76 36.56
N ARG A 1052 18.10 22.06 36.49
CA ARG A 1052 17.87 21.00 35.48
C ARG A 1052 17.97 21.57 34.06
N ASN A 1053 17.40 22.75 33.82
CA ASN A 1053 17.46 23.42 32.52
C ASN A 1053 18.91 23.75 32.14
N GLU A 1054 19.70 24.29 33.08
CA GLU A 1054 21.12 24.56 32.87
C GLU A 1054 21.91 23.29 32.54
N ILE A 1055 21.71 22.20 33.29
CA ILE A 1055 22.40 20.92 33.04
C ILE A 1055 22.00 20.36 31.68
N THR A 1056 20.73 20.46 31.29
CA THR A 1056 20.24 20.02 29.97
C THR A 1056 20.94 20.75 28.84
N ILE A 1057 21.08 22.08 28.95
CA ILE A 1057 21.82 22.91 28.00
C ILE A 1057 23.28 22.44 27.92
N GLN A 1058 23.92 22.22 29.07
CA GLN A 1058 25.32 21.74 29.12
C GLN A 1058 25.50 20.36 28.49
N LEU A 1059 24.59 19.41 28.74
CA LEU A 1059 24.61 18.10 28.13
C LEU A 1059 24.43 18.19 26.61
N ASN A 1060 23.45 18.95 26.14
CA ASN A 1060 23.26 19.22 24.72
C ASN A 1060 24.54 19.80 24.09
N ASP A 1061 25.15 20.80 24.71
CA ASP A 1061 26.36 21.46 24.20
C ASP A 1061 27.56 20.51 24.14
N LEU A 1062 27.68 19.57 25.07
CA LEU A 1062 28.75 18.57 25.07
C LEU A 1062 28.60 17.55 23.93
N VAL A 1063 27.40 17.00 23.72
CA VAL A 1063 27.17 15.95 22.71
C VAL A 1063 27.04 16.51 21.29
N VAL A 1064 26.64 17.78 21.15
CA VAL A 1064 26.62 18.47 19.85
C VAL A 1064 27.99 19.08 19.56
N GLY A 1065 28.63 19.72 20.55
CA GLY A 1065 29.89 20.43 20.38
C GLY A 1065 31.09 19.53 20.11
N ASN A 1066 30.99 18.22 20.36
CA ASN A 1066 31.98 17.25 19.92
C ASN A 1066 31.72 16.70 18.49
N TYR A 1067 30.59 17.07 17.88
CA TYR A 1067 30.13 16.61 16.57
C TYR A 1067 29.94 15.10 16.39
N SER A 1068 29.73 14.37 17.50
CA SER A 1068 29.25 12.98 17.43
C SER A 1068 27.78 12.89 16.97
N ILE A 1069 27.07 14.03 17.03
CA ILE A 1069 25.75 14.23 16.47
C ILE A 1069 25.73 15.59 15.77
N ILE A 1070 25.17 15.65 14.56
CA ILE A 1070 24.92 16.88 13.82
C ILE A 1070 23.40 17.08 13.72
N PRO A 1071 22.80 17.96 14.54
CA PRO A 1071 21.39 18.32 14.42
C PRO A 1071 21.10 19.03 13.09
N LEU A 1072 19.94 18.76 12.49
CA LEU A 1072 19.50 19.37 11.24
C LEU A 1072 18.23 20.19 11.45
N ILE A 1073 17.12 19.53 11.81
CA ILE A 1073 15.78 20.11 11.74
C ILE A 1073 15.00 19.76 13.00
N HIS A 1074 14.49 20.77 13.70
CA HIS A 1074 13.45 20.62 14.71
C HIS A 1074 12.15 20.32 13.97
N ARG A 1075 11.73 19.07 14.05
CA ARG A 1075 10.62 18.51 13.27
C ARG A 1075 9.33 18.62 14.08
N GLY A 1076 8.30 19.23 13.50
CA GLY A 1076 6.95 19.23 14.03
C GLY A 1076 6.17 17.97 13.64
N SER A 1077 5.21 17.59 14.47
CA SER A 1077 4.12 16.71 14.05
C SER A 1077 3.24 17.48 13.07
N VAL A 1078 2.78 16.82 12.00
CA VAL A 1078 2.01 17.44 10.92
C VAL A 1078 0.77 16.61 10.67
N SER A 1079 -0.38 17.25 10.67
CA SER A 1079 -1.65 16.61 10.32
C SER A 1079 -2.52 17.60 9.55
N ALA A 1080 -3.63 17.14 9.01
CA ALA A 1080 -4.62 18.02 8.41
C ALA A 1080 -6.00 17.70 8.95
N HIS A 1081 -6.86 18.72 8.97
CA HIS A 1081 -8.27 18.52 9.24
C HIS A 1081 -9.15 19.32 8.27
N ALA A 1082 -10.38 18.85 8.09
CA ALA A 1082 -11.37 19.54 7.28
C ALA A 1082 -11.70 20.91 7.89
N ASN A 1083 -11.98 21.91 7.04
CA ASN A 1083 -12.34 23.26 7.48
C ASN A 1083 -13.68 23.29 8.23
N SER A 1084 -14.52 22.28 8.03
CA SER A 1084 -15.76 22.07 8.79
C SER A 1084 -15.51 21.57 10.20
N LEU A 1085 -14.36 20.95 10.47
CA LEU A 1085 -13.99 20.44 11.79
C LEU A 1085 -13.40 21.58 12.63
N THR A 1086 -13.89 21.71 13.86
CA THR A 1086 -13.50 22.75 14.82
C THR A 1086 -13.11 22.11 16.15
N GLY A 1087 -12.39 22.88 16.98
CA GLY A 1087 -11.93 22.40 18.28
C GLY A 1087 -10.65 21.56 18.21
N VAL A 1088 -10.16 21.19 17.02
CA VAL A 1088 -8.93 20.43 16.83
C VAL A 1088 -7.72 21.17 17.43
N LYS A 1089 -7.03 20.54 18.38
CA LYS A 1089 -5.75 21.03 18.93
C LYS A 1089 -4.73 19.90 18.87
N LEU A 1090 -3.73 20.08 18.00
CA LEU A 1090 -2.65 19.10 17.90
C LEU A 1090 -1.77 19.16 19.14
N ASN A 1091 -1.55 18.03 19.80
CA ASN A 1091 -0.70 17.93 20.96
C ASN A 1091 0.58 17.17 20.62
N PRO A 1092 1.75 17.84 20.57
CA PRO A 1092 3.01 17.20 20.24
C PRO A 1092 3.72 16.57 21.47
N TRP A 1093 3.18 16.77 22.68
CA TRP A 1093 3.76 16.29 23.94
C TRP A 1093 3.07 15.03 24.48
N ASP A 1094 1.86 14.73 24.00
CA ASP A 1094 1.02 13.60 24.42
C ASP A 1094 0.22 13.02 23.23
N ALA A 1095 -0.92 12.38 23.48
CA ALA A 1095 -1.82 11.89 22.43
C ALA A 1095 -2.27 13.00 21.46
N GLU A 1096 -2.21 12.73 20.16
CA GLU A 1096 -2.64 13.71 19.17
C GLU A 1096 -4.15 14.00 19.24
N LEU A 1097 -4.92 12.98 19.64
CA LEU A 1097 -6.38 13.01 19.81
C LEU A 1097 -6.84 13.41 21.23
N TRP A 1098 -5.95 13.97 22.07
CA TRP A 1098 -6.23 14.25 23.49
C TRP A 1098 -7.55 15.02 23.72
N ASN A 1099 -7.89 15.98 22.85
CA ASN A 1099 -9.09 16.79 22.98
C ASN A 1099 -10.22 16.41 22.02
N ILE A 1100 -10.25 15.18 21.51
CA ILE A 1100 -11.29 14.71 20.57
C ILE A 1100 -12.72 14.86 21.12
N GLY A 1101 -12.88 14.88 22.44
CA GLY A 1101 -14.17 15.16 23.09
C GLY A 1101 -14.68 16.60 22.86
N GLU A 1102 -13.80 17.55 22.59
CA GLU A 1102 -14.11 18.96 22.30
C GLU A 1102 -14.38 19.22 20.81
N TRP A 1103 -14.13 18.24 19.94
CA TRP A 1103 -14.22 18.44 18.48
C TRP A 1103 -15.68 18.57 18.05
N ALA A 1104 -15.95 19.52 17.15
CA ALA A 1104 -17.29 19.76 16.62
C ALA A 1104 -17.29 20.08 15.13
N ARG A 1105 -18.45 20.03 14.47
CA ARG A 1105 -18.61 20.37 13.05
C ARG A 1105 -19.45 21.65 12.88
N ASN A 1106 -18.95 22.61 12.10
CA ASN A 1106 -19.61 23.89 11.77
C ASN A 1106 -20.61 23.79 10.61
#